data_AF-A0A3M2DPM4-F1
#
_entry.id   AF-A0A3M2DPM4-F1
#
_cell.length_a   1.000
_cell.length_b   1.000
_cell.length_c   1.000
_cell.angle_alpha   90.00
_cell.angle_beta   90.00
_cell.angle_gamma   90.00
#
_symmetry.space_group_name_H-M   'P 1'
#
loop_
_entity.id
_entity.type
_entity.pdbx_description
1 polymer ?
#
loop_
_entity_poly.entity_id
_entity_poly.type
_entity_poly.pdbx_seq_one_letter_code
_entity_poly.pdbx_strand_id
1 'polypeptide(L)'
;MKAVGFAVAAAALAAACQSNPQFPSVRDVRPTSLEVGDVLVVELAPEVEPDPDAPTRVVLVGAADGGRDVELTARISKHRALVDVDDHVAQVIGGRMVFDGQVRVDQRRGDAYETIATTGDYPVHIEMFRPTARRLAHHLFGEREGRGLAAWLGVDAELAPDGSGLLVRRVRGGFEGIGFLRRYDCGRWRDGKCVGGPDGKVHLDEAKARGFTDEDTFRWADLDGDGVLTRHEILDFLEQNGVDTHEDSRLPPSPAAAAGVRAGDILAEVDGKPTPTFVALYRVWHASDAAKAAVTIIRDGGRVSVEIPRYAGPQPIPTGFLYALILVAVGLLVVLPVPVLGGLIVVWERKISGRMQSRPGPNRVGPNGWLQWLADGLKLIVKEDVIPREADPVLFRASPLLVFSGVFLTFVVLPFSPILQVADFNVGILYILSVTSIVVVGVIMGGWASNSKWSLLGGMRSAAQIISYELPASIAVLSVVIGVGSLSMQDLVKSQGAMPWEWNLFASPFSFACFFIFFISALAEGNRTPFDLPEAESELVSGYNTEYSGFRFSIFALAEWVNLIVIGAVTTTVFLGGWNIPFADPIEIENSRVLHLLAFGVFAIKVIAMIFVCIWIRWTLPRFRVDHMMNMCWKYFLPIALASLIGAALWTWLLPDIAQTVARVLLFVVGGLGIFTAFLARVNHVRKTTTVWELRGA
;
A
#
# COMPACT_ATOMS: atom_id res chain seq x y z
N MET A 1 -15.93 14.72 5.30
CA MET A 1 -15.83 13.37 4.70
C MET A 1 -15.04 13.31 3.39
N LYS A 2 -15.19 14.21 2.41
CA LYS A 2 -14.40 14.20 1.16
C LYS A 2 -12.89 14.50 1.35
N ALA A 3 -12.51 15.27 2.38
CA ALA A 3 -11.10 15.59 2.67
C ALA A 3 -10.33 14.46 3.38
N VAL A 4 -11.04 13.61 4.14
CA VAL A 4 -10.44 12.48 4.88
C VAL A 4 -10.05 11.36 3.92
N GLY A 5 -10.87 11.09 2.90
CA GLY A 5 -10.53 10.10 1.87
C GLY A 5 -9.31 10.48 1.03
N PHE A 6 -9.10 11.77 0.75
CA PHE A 6 -7.94 12.25 -0.01
C PHE A 6 -6.65 12.23 0.84
N ALA A 7 -6.75 12.55 2.14
CA ALA A 7 -5.62 12.47 3.06
C ALA A 7 -5.18 11.01 3.33
N VAL A 8 -6.14 10.08 3.45
CA VAL A 8 -5.86 8.65 3.62
C VAL A 8 -5.28 8.04 2.33
N ALA A 9 -5.75 8.45 1.15
CA ALA A 9 -5.17 8.02 -0.12
C ALA A 9 -3.74 8.56 -0.32
N ALA A 10 -3.46 9.80 0.08
CA ALA A 10 -2.12 10.39 0.02
C ALA A 10 -1.15 9.74 1.02
N ALA A 11 -1.62 9.43 2.24
CA ALA A 11 -0.84 8.71 3.25
C ALA A 11 -0.58 7.24 2.87
N ALA A 12 -1.57 6.57 2.26
CA ALA A 12 -1.42 5.22 1.74
C ALA A 12 -0.47 5.16 0.53
N LEU A 13 -0.48 6.15 -0.35
CA LEU A 13 0.50 6.26 -1.45
C LEU A 13 1.93 6.48 -0.93
N ALA A 14 2.09 7.30 0.12
CA ALA A 14 3.38 7.55 0.75
C ALA A 14 3.92 6.32 1.50
N ALA A 15 3.03 5.54 2.13
CA ALA A 15 3.38 4.33 2.88
C ALA A 15 3.63 3.11 1.96
N ALA A 16 2.91 2.99 0.84
CA ALA A 16 3.16 1.94 -0.16
C ALA A 16 4.54 2.08 -0.83
N CYS A 17 5.13 3.28 -0.84
CA CYS A 17 6.52 3.49 -1.26
C CYS A 17 7.57 3.00 -0.25
N GLN A 18 7.18 2.61 0.98
CA GLN A 18 8.12 2.26 2.06
C GLN A 18 8.16 0.76 2.41
N SER A 19 7.29 -0.09 1.84
CA SER A 19 7.14 -1.48 2.27
C SER A 19 7.98 -2.53 1.52
N ASN A 20 9.05 -2.14 0.81
CA ASN A 20 10.00 -3.07 0.21
C ASN A 20 11.30 -3.12 1.07
N PRO A 21 11.70 -4.27 1.64
CA PRO A 21 12.96 -4.37 2.38
C PRO A 21 14.20 -4.39 1.48
N GLN A 22 14.04 -4.33 0.15
CA GLN A 22 15.08 -3.88 -0.75
C GLN A 22 14.79 -2.43 -1.12
N PHE A 23 15.57 -1.50 -0.59
CA PHE A 23 15.52 -0.09 -0.99
C PHE A 23 15.57 0.01 -2.52
N PRO A 24 14.54 0.55 -3.21
CA PRO A 24 14.83 1.49 -4.26
C PRO A 24 15.31 2.74 -3.52
N SER A 25 16.52 3.18 -3.84
CA SER A 25 16.93 4.56 -3.57
C SER A 25 15.77 5.50 -3.88
N VAL A 26 15.62 6.55 -3.07
CA VAL A 26 14.78 7.69 -3.43
C VAL A 26 15.08 7.98 -4.90
N ARG A 27 14.12 7.68 -5.78
CA ARG A 27 14.23 7.95 -7.22
C ARG A 27 14.34 9.46 -7.31
N ASP A 28 15.58 9.92 -7.31
CA ASP A 28 16.15 10.97 -8.14
C ASP A 28 15.05 11.87 -8.73
N VAL A 29 14.41 12.66 -7.87
CA VAL A 29 13.58 13.79 -8.31
C VAL A 29 14.61 14.82 -8.73
N ARG A 30 15.21 14.65 -9.91
CA ARG A 30 16.19 15.58 -10.49
C ARG A 30 15.50 16.94 -10.66
N PRO A 31 15.73 17.94 -9.79
CA PRO A 31 15.28 19.29 -10.09
C PRO A 31 16.15 19.85 -11.21
N THR A 32 15.59 20.66 -12.11
CA THR A 32 16.33 21.21 -13.26
C THR A 32 17.31 22.35 -12.90
N SER A 33 17.45 22.74 -11.63
CA SER A 33 18.32 23.84 -11.16
C SER A 33 18.69 23.70 -9.66
N LEU A 34 19.89 24.15 -9.28
CA LEU A 34 20.32 24.37 -7.89
C LEU A 34 19.67 25.65 -7.32
N GLU A 35 19.18 25.61 -6.08
CA GLU A 35 18.68 26.79 -5.35
C GLU A 35 19.53 27.08 -4.08
N VAL A 36 19.49 28.33 -3.63
CA VAL A 36 20.18 28.76 -2.40
C VAL A 36 19.51 28.10 -1.20
N GLY A 37 20.30 27.42 -0.37
CA GLY A 37 19.84 26.62 0.78
C GLY A 37 19.81 25.10 0.55
N ASP A 38 20.17 24.62 -0.64
CA ASP A 38 20.46 23.21 -0.89
C ASP A 38 21.78 22.78 -0.21
N VAL A 39 21.98 21.48 -0.03
CA VAL A 39 23.25 20.92 0.50
C VAL A 39 23.86 20.03 -0.56
N LEU A 40 25.11 20.28 -0.89
CA LEU A 40 25.91 19.47 -1.81
C LEU A 40 26.66 18.41 -1.00
N VAL A 41 26.41 17.14 -1.33
CA VAL A 41 27.04 16.00 -0.67
C VAL A 41 28.11 15.42 -1.59
N VAL A 42 29.34 15.31 -1.11
CA VAL A 42 30.44 14.59 -1.78
C VAL A 42 30.72 13.34 -0.96
N GLU A 43 30.47 12.17 -1.56
CA GLU A 43 30.83 10.90 -0.93
C GLU A 43 32.32 10.61 -1.11
N LEU A 44 32.97 10.30 0.02
CA LEU A 44 34.37 9.89 0.08
C LEU A 44 34.44 8.36 -0.04
N ALA A 45 35.51 7.84 -0.63
CA ALA A 45 35.75 6.40 -0.66
C ALA A 45 35.77 5.83 0.77
N PRO A 46 35.25 4.61 0.99
CA PRO A 46 35.17 4.02 2.34
C PRO A 46 36.53 3.84 3.01
N GLU A 47 37.61 3.83 2.23
CA GLU A 47 39.00 3.71 2.68
C GLU A 47 39.57 5.03 3.25
N VAL A 48 38.88 6.16 3.05
CA VAL A 48 39.27 7.46 3.58
C VAL A 48 38.57 7.67 4.93
N GLU A 49 39.36 7.73 6.01
CA GLU A 49 38.92 8.16 7.35
C GLU A 49 39.24 9.64 7.56
N PRO A 50 38.28 10.56 7.35
CA PRO A 50 38.50 11.98 7.58
C PRO A 50 38.41 12.34 9.07
N ASP A 51 39.19 13.34 9.48
CA ASP A 51 39.08 13.93 10.83
C ASP A 51 37.81 14.78 10.92
N PRO A 52 36.86 14.49 11.83
CA PRO A 52 35.60 15.22 11.93
C PRO A 52 35.75 16.66 12.43
N ASP A 53 36.85 16.98 13.13
CA ASP A 53 37.04 18.29 13.78
C ASP A 53 38.00 19.21 12.99
N ALA A 54 38.66 18.68 11.95
CA ALA A 54 39.59 19.45 11.13
C ALA A 54 38.88 20.27 10.03
N PRO A 55 39.26 21.56 9.83
CA PRO A 55 38.71 22.39 8.75
C PRO A 55 38.88 21.71 7.39
N THR A 56 37.77 21.53 6.69
CA THR A 56 37.71 20.82 5.41
C THR A 56 37.16 21.74 4.33
N ARG A 57 37.74 21.65 3.13
CA ARG A 57 37.27 22.35 1.93
C ARG A 57 37.13 21.37 0.76
N VAL A 58 36.11 21.60 -0.04
CA VAL A 58 35.89 20.93 -1.32
C VAL A 58 36.34 21.89 -2.42
N VAL A 59 37.30 21.49 -3.22
CA VAL A 59 37.85 22.28 -4.33
C VAL A 59 37.32 21.73 -5.64
N LEU A 60 36.57 22.55 -6.38
CA LEU A 60 36.12 22.25 -7.73
C LEU A 60 37.18 22.77 -8.70
N VAL A 61 37.92 21.86 -9.34
CA VAL A 61 39.06 22.20 -10.20
C VAL A 61 38.56 22.70 -11.56
N GLY A 62 38.89 23.93 -11.92
CA GLY A 62 38.50 24.55 -13.21
C GLY A 62 37.02 24.94 -13.35
N ALA A 63 36.29 25.15 -12.25
CA ALA A 63 34.84 25.38 -12.26
C ALA A 63 34.40 26.81 -12.61
N ALA A 64 35.26 27.82 -12.44
CA ALA A 64 34.91 29.21 -12.75
C ALA A 64 35.17 29.57 -14.23
N ASP A 65 34.35 30.47 -14.80
CA ASP A 65 34.58 31.06 -16.13
C ASP A 65 36.01 31.67 -16.18
N GLY A 66 36.93 30.99 -16.86
CA GLY A 66 38.35 31.31 -16.91
C GLY A 66 39.31 30.25 -16.34
N GLY A 67 38.80 29.07 -15.93
CA GLY A 67 39.62 27.92 -15.55
C GLY A 67 40.29 28.01 -14.18
N ARG A 68 39.73 28.80 -13.26
CA ARG A 68 40.20 28.91 -11.88
C ARG A 68 39.48 27.90 -10.98
N ASP A 69 40.21 27.39 -9.99
CA ASP A 69 39.69 26.48 -8.98
C ASP A 69 38.80 27.23 -7.99
N VAL A 70 37.73 26.57 -7.56
CA VAL A 70 36.73 27.13 -6.65
C VAL A 70 36.78 26.37 -5.34
N GLU A 71 37.11 27.07 -4.26
CA GLU A 71 37.18 26.49 -2.92
C GLU A 71 35.86 26.70 -2.17
N LEU A 72 35.25 25.62 -1.71
CA LEU A 72 33.99 25.60 -0.96
C LEU A 72 34.25 25.06 0.44
N THR A 73 33.73 25.73 1.47
CA THR A 73 33.88 25.26 2.85
C THR A 73 32.93 24.09 3.10
N ALA A 74 33.44 22.98 3.63
CA ALA A 74 32.67 21.75 3.83
C ALA A 74 32.68 21.27 5.28
N ARG A 75 31.58 20.67 5.71
CA ARG A 75 31.46 19.95 6.99
C ARG A 75 31.54 18.45 6.73
N ILE A 76 32.33 17.73 7.52
CA ILE A 76 32.47 16.28 7.38
C ILE A 76 31.49 15.56 8.32
N SER A 77 30.86 14.50 7.79
CA SER A 77 30.08 13.54 8.56
C SER A 77 30.37 12.13 8.06
N LYS A 78 31.17 11.36 8.82
CA LYS A 78 31.68 10.03 8.43
C LYS A 78 32.39 10.08 7.07
N HIS A 79 31.89 9.40 6.04
CA HIS A 79 32.47 9.38 4.70
C HIS A 79 31.80 10.38 3.74
N ARG A 80 31.27 11.49 4.25
CA ARG A 80 30.57 12.50 3.44
C ARG A 80 31.06 13.89 3.78
N ALA A 81 31.41 14.67 2.77
CA ALA A 81 31.63 16.11 2.88
C ALA A 81 30.38 16.86 2.42
N LEU A 82 29.85 17.73 3.27
CA LEU A 82 28.62 18.48 3.08
C LEU A 82 28.95 19.95 2.88
N VAL A 83 28.54 20.53 1.76
CA VAL A 83 28.70 21.95 1.44
C VAL A 83 27.32 22.60 1.39
N ASP A 84 27.10 23.62 2.22
CA ASP A 84 25.87 24.42 2.15
C ASP A 84 25.92 25.33 0.91
N VAL A 85 24.89 25.28 0.07
CA VAL A 85 24.81 26.10 -1.16
C VAL A 85 24.33 27.50 -0.78
N ASP A 86 25.26 28.44 -0.65
CA ASP A 86 24.99 29.86 -0.49
C ASP A 86 24.89 30.58 -1.85
N ASP A 87 24.57 31.88 -1.83
CA ASP A 87 24.47 32.71 -3.04
C ASP A 87 25.76 32.69 -3.88
N HIS A 88 26.91 32.54 -3.25
CA HIS A 88 28.22 32.47 -3.92
C HIS A 88 28.41 31.12 -4.62
N VAL A 89 28.09 30.00 -3.96
CA VAL A 89 28.15 28.65 -4.55
C VAL A 89 27.18 28.52 -5.73
N ALA A 90 25.96 29.05 -5.58
CA ALA A 90 24.95 29.03 -6.64
C ALA A 90 25.38 29.83 -7.89
N GLN A 91 26.03 30.98 -7.70
CA GLN A 91 26.58 31.79 -8.80
C GLN A 91 27.75 31.10 -9.49
N VAL A 92 28.65 30.48 -8.74
CA VAL A 92 29.88 29.90 -9.29
C VAL A 92 29.62 28.60 -10.06
N ILE A 93 28.66 27.77 -9.63
CA ILE A 93 28.28 26.53 -10.33
C ILE A 93 27.30 26.81 -11.49
N GLY A 94 26.83 28.06 -11.64
CA GLY A 94 25.97 28.50 -12.74
C GLY A 94 24.63 27.74 -12.82
N GLY A 95 24.15 27.22 -11.68
CA GLY A 95 22.93 26.42 -11.59
C GLY A 95 22.98 25.06 -12.31
N ARG A 96 24.15 24.59 -12.77
CA ARG A 96 24.31 23.30 -13.47
C ARG A 96 24.45 22.14 -12.49
N MET A 97 23.65 21.09 -12.66
CA MET A 97 23.67 19.91 -11.77
C MET A 97 24.82 18.92 -12.03
N VAL A 98 25.48 18.97 -13.18
CA VAL A 98 26.59 18.06 -13.52
C VAL A 98 27.85 18.88 -13.69
N PHE A 99 28.79 18.70 -12.77
CA PHE A 99 30.14 19.21 -12.88
C PHE A 99 31.03 18.10 -13.46
N ASP A 100 31.51 18.31 -14.70
CA ASP A 100 32.39 17.37 -15.42
C ASP A 100 33.88 17.58 -15.09
N GLY A 101 34.20 18.42 -14.11
CA GLY A 101 35.58 18.67 -13.66
C GLY A 101 35.98 17.80 -12.46
N GLN A 102 37.27 17.82 -12.13
CA GLN A 102 37.78 17.11 -10.96
C GLN A 102 37.35 17.79 -9.66
N VAL A 103 36.91 16.99 -8.68
CA VAL A 103 36.61 17.45 -7.33
C VAL A 103 37.66 16.92 -6.38
N ARG A 104 38.24 17.81 -5.58
CA ARG A 104 39.21 17.47 -4.53
C ARG A 104 38.64 17.83 -3.17
N VAL A 105 38.88 16.98 -2.18
CA VAL A 105 38.57 17.28 -0.78
C VAL A 105 39.89 17.47 -0.05
N ASP A 106 40.07 18.65 0.51
CA ASP A 106 41.29 19.09 1.19
C ASP A 106 40.99 19.31 2.67
N GLN A 107 41.82 18.77 3.55
CA GLN A 107 41.68 18.90 4.99
C GLN A 107 42.95 19.51 5.59
N ARG A 108 42.78 20.40 6.58
CA ARG A 108 43.91 21.08 7.22
C ARG A 108 44.70 20.13 8.11
N ARG A 109 46.00 19.97 7.85
CA ARG A 109 46.97 19.28 8.71
C ARG A 109 48.11 20.24 9.06
N GLY A 110 48.14 20.71 10.30
CA GLY A 110 49.06 21.77 10.73
C GLY A 110 48.77 23.11 10.05
N ASP A 111 49.78 23.72 9.42
CA ASP A 111 49.66 25.02 8.74
C ASP A 111 49.30 24.93 7.25
N ALA A 112 49.20 23.71 6.68
CA ALA A 112 48.85 23.49 5.29
C ALA A 112 47.56 22.66 5.15
N TYR A 113 46.94 22.75 3.97
CA TYR A 113 45.84 21.85 3.60
C TYR A 113 46.39 20.76 2.69
N GLU A 114 46.08 19.51 3.02
CA GLU A 114 46.46 18.34 2.26
C GLU A 114 45.21 17.71 1.63
N THR A 115 45.34 17.25 0.39
CA THR A 115 44.25 16.56 -0.31
C THR A 115 44.06 15.15 0.23
N ILE A 116 42.88 14.88 0.76
CA ILE A 116 42.51 13.58 1.32
C ILE A 116 41.77 12.69 0.31
N ALA A 117 41.13 13.29 -0.70
CA ALA A 117 40.46 12.55 -1.76
C ALA A 117 40.40 13.39 -3.05
N THR A 118 40.54 12.73 -4.20
CA THR A 118 40.34 13.32 -5.53
C THR A 118 39.41 12.42 -6.32
N THR A 119 38.34 12.96 -6.88
CA THR A 119 37.45 12.24 -7.79
C THR A 119 38.01 12.34 -9.20
N GLY A 120 38.61 11.25 -9.69
CA GLY A 120 39.05 11.07 -11.07
C GLY A 120 38.28 9.92 -11.71
N ASP A 121 37.61 10.20 -12.83
CA ASP A 121 36.96 9.27 -13.76
C ASP A 121 35.45 8.96 -13.60
N TYR A 122 34.73 9.52 -12.61
CA TYR A 122 33.26 9.37 -12.51
C TYR A 122 32.54 10.65 -12.05
N PRO A 123 31.31 10.92 -12.54
CA PRO A 123 30.55 12.12 -12.21
C PRO A 123 30.23 12.19 -10.71
N VAL A 124 30.44 13.36 -10.10
CA VAL A 124 30.13 13.59 -8.68
C VAL A 124 28.62 13.64 -8.48
N HIS A 125 28.09 12.75 -7.65
CA HIS A 125 26.67 12.66 -7.33
C HIS A 125 26.29 13.68 -6.24
N ILE A 126 25.61 14.76 -6.64
CA ILE A 126 25.08 15.78 -5.73
C ILE A 126 23.66 15.37 -5.31
N GLU A 127 23.49 14.86 -4.08
CA GLU A 127 22.16 14.58 -3.52
C GLU A 127 21.55 15.83 -2.85
N MET A 128 20.37 16.26 -3.29
CA MET A 128 19.68 17.44 -2.75
C MET A 128 18.41 17.08 -1.96
N PHE A 129 18.25 17.67 -0.78
CA PHE A 129 17.02 17.57 0.01
C PHE A 129 16.18 18.84 -0.14
N ARG A 130 14.99 18.75 -0.76
CA ARG A 130 14.08 19.89 -0.92
C ARG A 130 13.69 20.54 0.43
N PRO A 131 13.51 21.88 0.50
CA PRO A 131 13.07 22.59 1.70
C PRO A 131 11.72 22.13 2.26
N THR A 132 10.85 21.57 1.41
CA THR A 132 9.53 21.02 1.76
C THR A 132 9.62 19.68 2.47
N ALA A 133 10.60 18.83 2.14
CA ALA A 133 10.86 17.60 2.87
C ALA A 133 11.52 17.90 4.21
N ARG A 134 12.36 18.95 4.30
CA ARG A 134 12.88 19.47 5.57
C ARG A 134 11.76 20.06 6.44
N ARG A 135 10.81 20.80 5.86
CA ARG A 135 9.63 21.30 6.59
C ARG A 135 8.71 20.18 7.04
N LEU A 136 8.44 19.18 6.20
CA LEU A 136 7.59 18.04 6.54
C LEU A 136 8.28 17.07 7.52
N ALA A 137 9.58 16.83 7.39
CA ALA A 137 10.37 16.08 8.36
C ALA A 137 10.59 16.86 9.66
N HIS A 138 10.70 18.19 9.61
CA HIS A 138 10.66 19.04 10.81
C HIS A 138 9.27 19.02 11.48
N HIS A 139 8.20 18.99 10.69
CA HIS A 139 6.82 18.91 11.18
C HIS A 139 6.46 17.53 11.74
N LEU A 140 6.96 16.47 11.11
CA LEU A 140 6.68 15.08 11.49
C LEU A 140 7.68 14.53 12.52
N PHE A 141 8.92 15.02 12.57
CA PHE A 141 10.00 14.39 13.34
C PHE A 141 11.04 15.34 13.99
N GLY A 142 11.03 16.66 13.75
CA GLY A 142 12.22 17.49 14.01
C GLY A 142 12.20 18.39 15.24
N GLU A 143 11.09 19.05 15.58
CA GLU A 143 11.11 20.08 16.65
C GLU A 143 10.03 19.94 17.72
N ARG A 144 8.93 19.22 17.50
CA ARG A 144 7.87 19.10 18.52
C ARG A 144 8.16 18.05 19.59
N GLU A 145 8.81 16.93 19.26
CA GLU A 145 9.02 15.83 20.21
C GLU A 145 9.97 16.23 21.35
N GLY A 146 11.11 16.87 21.03
CA GLY A 146 12.05 17.36 22.03
C GLY A 146 11.59 18.62 22.77
N ARG A 147 10.81 19.51 22.12
CA ARG A 147 10.22 20.68 22.78
C ARG A 147 9.07 20.32 23.72
N GLY A 148 8.29 19.28 23.42
CA GLY A 148 7.28 18.75 24.34
C GLY A 148 7.91 18.22 25.63
N LEU A 149 9.03 17.50 25.51
CA LEU A 149 9.79 17.04 26.67
C LEU A 149 10.44 18.20 27.45
N ALA A 150 11.06 19.17 26.77
CA ALA A 150 11.63 20.35 27.41
C ALA A 150 10.56 21.22 28.11
N ALA A 151 9.38 21.35 27.50
CA ALA A 151 8.22 22.01 28.09
C ALA A 151 7.69 21.27 29.31
N TRP A 152 7.64 19.92 29.27
CA TRP A 152 7.27 19.11 30.43
C TRP A 152 8.28 19.22 31.57
N LEU A 153 9.59 19.21 31.26
CA LEU A 153 10.64 19.48 32.23
C LEU A 153 10.54 20.89 32.83
N GLY A 154 9.84 21.81 32.14
CA GLY A 154 9.68 23.21 32.51
C GLY A 154 10.95 24.02 32.29
N VAL A 155 11.69 23.71 31.22
CA VAL A 155 13.00 24.27 30.92
C VAL A 155 12.96 24.91 29.53
N ASP A 156 13.33 26.18 29.44
CA ASP A 156 13.61 26.83 28.17
C ASP A 156 15.11 26.70 27.90
N ALA A 157 15.48 26.01 26.83
CA ALA A 157 16.86 25.64 26.54
C ALA A 157 17.22 25.94 25.08
N GLU A 158 18.49 26.19 24.83
CA GLU A 158 19.07 26.39 23.51
C GLU A 158 20.27 25.46 23.32
N LEU A 159 20.72 25.26 22.09
CA LEU A 159 21.97 24.54 21.84
C LEU A 159 23.15 25.34 22.43
N ALA A 160 23.98 24.67 23.24
CA ALA A 160 25.18 25.30 23.77
C ALA A 160 26.15 25.63 22.61
N PRO A 161 26.76 26.83 22.56
CA PRO A 161 27.63 27.26 21.45
C PRO A 161 28.86 26.38 21.22
N ASP A 162 29.27 25.63 22.25
CA ASP A 162 30.41 24.70 22.26
C ASP A 162 30.01 23.25 21.91
N GLY A 163 28.72 23.00 21.61
CA GLY A 163 28.20 21.67 21.28
C GLY A 163 28.13 20.69 22.46
N SER A 164 28.36 21.17 23.69
CA SER A 164 28.45 20.34 24.89
C SER A 164 27.11 19.79 25.42
N GLY A 165 25.99 20.33 24.92
CA GLY A 165 24.64 19.92 25.33
C GLY A 165 23.58 21.00 25.11
N LEU A 166 22.50 20.93 25.89
CA LEU A 166 21.41 21.92 25.87
C LEU A 166 21.58 22.90 27.03
N LEU A 167 21.86 24.17 26.72
CA LEU A 167 22.00 25.27 27.68
C LEU A 167 20.62 25.74 28.17
N VAL A 168 20.39 25.67 29.47
CA VAL A 168 19.16 26.12 30.12
C VAL A 168 19.17 27.63 30.28
N ARG A 169 18.31 28.34 29.54
CA ARG A 169 18.14 29.80 29.64
C ARG A 169 17.25 30.20 30.80
N ARG A 170 16.17 29.45 31.01
CA ARG A 170 15.16 29.75 32.03
C ARG A 170 14.57 28.44 32.56
N VAL A 171 14.30 28.41 33.86
CA VAL A 171 13.57 27.32 34.51
C VAL A 171 12.27 27.92 35.05
N ARG A 172 11.13 27.32 34.68
CA ARG A 172 9.79 27.80 35.10
C ARG A 172 9.59 27.56 36.60
N GLY A 173 9.28 28.62 37.35
CA GLY A 173 9.00 28.58 38.79
C GLY A 173 7.50 28.50 39.10
N GLY A 174 7.13 28.03 40.29
CA GLY A 174 5.73 27.81 40.69
C GLY A 174 4.90 29.10 40.78
N PHE A 175 3.68 29.05 40.24
CA PHE A 175 2.66 30.12 40.21
C PHE A 175 1.50 29.86 41.18
N GLU A 176 0.81 30.91 41.65
CA GLU A 176 -0.29 30.79 42.64
C GLU A 176 -1.66 30.74 41.93
N GLY A 177 -2.03 29.56 41.41
CA GLY A 177 -3.17 29.35 40.51
C GLY A 177 -4.54 29.66 41.11
N ILE A 178 -4.83 29.16 42.31
CA ILE A 178 -6.15 29.33 42.97
C ILE A 178 -6.36 30.77 43.44
N GLY A 179 -5.31 31.43 43.92
CA GLY A 179 -5.34 32.85 44.30
C GLY A 179 -5.56 33.80 43.11
N PHE A 180 -5.17 33.40 41.90
CA PHE A 180 -5.48 34.11 40.66
C PHE A 180 -6.94 33.90 40.23
N LEU A 181 -7.44 32.66 40.27
CA LEU A 181 -8.84 32.34 39.96
C LEU A 181 -9.82 33.04 40.90
N ARG A 182 -9.55 33.11 42.21
CA ARG A 182 -10.37 33.87 43.18
C ARG A 182 -10.43 35.37 42.88
N ARG A 183 -9.32 35.96 42.42
CA ARG A 183 -9.27 37.37 42.00
C ARG A 183 -10.00 37.60 40.67
N TYR A 184 -10.20 36.55 39.88
CA TYR A 184 -10.85 36.58 38.58
C TYR A 184 -12.37 36.36 38.65
N ASP A 185 -12.85 35.46 39.51
CA ASP A 185 -14.27 35.04 39.57
C ASP A 185 -15.23 36.14 40.08
N CYS A 186 -14.72 37.22 40.70
CA CYS A 186 -15.55 38.35 41.13
C CYS A 186 -15.06 39.67 40.54
N GLY A 187 -15.66 40.08 39.43
CA GLY A 187 -15.35 41.34 38.75
C GLY A 187 -15.70 42.60 39.56
N ARG A 188 -16.61 42.50 40.55
CA ARG A 188 -16.91 43.56 41.54
C ARG A 188 -17.60 42.99 42.78
N TRP A 189 -17.19 43.50 43.94
CA TRP A 189 -17.85 43.25 45.22
C TRP A 189 -18.78 44.42 45.56
N ARG A 190 -20.05 44.15 45.87
CA ARG A 190 -20.99 45.13 46.42
C ARG A 190 -21.77 44.49 47.57
N ASP A 191 -21.75 45.12 48.75
CA ASP A 191 -22.45 44.66 49.96
C ASP A 191 -22.22 43.18 50.32
N GLY A 192 -20.95 42.74 50.24
CA GLY A 192 -20.55 41.38 50.63
C GLY A 192 -21.07 40.26 49.73
N LYS A 193 -21.71 40.58 48.59
CA LYS A 193 -22.13 39.59 47.58
C LYS A 193 -21.47 39.89 46.24
N CYS A 194 -21.01 38.82 45.59
CA CYS A 194 -20.36 38.87 44.29
C CYS A 194 -21.41 39.13 43.19
N VAL A 195 -21.22 40.18 42.38
CA VAL A 195 -22.13 40.52 41.28
C VAL A 195 -21.31 40.73 40.00
N GLY A 196 -21.38 39.75 39.09
CA GLY A 196 -20.84 39.80 37.74
C GLY A 196 -19.46 39.14 37.57
N GLY A 197 -19.45 37.96 36.94
CA GLY A 197 -18.25 37.32 36.39
C GLY A 197 -18.46 37.02 34.90
N PRO A 198 -17.48 37.30 34.00
CA PRO A 198 -17.56 36.96 32.58
C PRO A 198 -17.24 35.47 32.32
N ASP A 199 -17.51 35.00 31.10
CA ASP A 199 -17.64 33.61 30.59
C ASP A 199 -16.49 32.59 30.82
N GLY A 200 -15.69 32.70 31.89
CA GLY A 200 -14.74 31.67 32.31
C GLY A 200 -13.54 31.48 31.38
N LYS A 201 -13.23 32.50 30.56
CA LYS A 201 -12.16 32.50 29.55
C LYS A 201 -11.22 33.69 29.74
N VAL A 202 -9.92 33.43 29.92
CA VAL A 202 -8.89 34.47 30.11
C VAL A 202 -8.00 34.54 28.89
N HIS A 203 -7.95 35.69 28.21
CA HIS A 203 -6.96 35.93 27.16
C HIS A 203 -5.62 36.40 27.74
N LEU A 204 -4.52 36.04 27.09
CA LEU A 204 -3.15 36.36 27.52
C LEU A 204 -2.93 37.86 27.80
N ASP A 205 -3.47 38.73 26.95
CA ASP A 205 -3.30 40.19 27.10
C ASP A 205 -4.07 40.75 28.31
N GLU A 206 -5.22 40.15 28.64
CA GLU A 206 -6.01 40.53 29.82
C GLU A 206 -5.37 40.00 31.11
N ALA A 207 -4.75 38.82 31.07
CA ALA A 207 -3.96 38.29 32.19
C ALA A 207 -2.79 39.22 32.52
N LYS A 208 -2.02 39.65 31.51
CA LYS A 208 -0.90 40.59 31.66
C LYS A 208 -1.33 41.91 32.30
N ALA A 209 -2.46 42.47 31.87
CA ALA A 209 -2.99 43.73 32.39
C ALA A 209 -3.35 43.69 33.89
N ARG A 210 -3.60 42.50 34.46
CA ARG A 210 -3.98 42.29 35.86
C ARG A 210 -2.83 41.78 36.75
N GLY A 211 -1.59 41.89 36.28
CA GLY A 211 -0.39 41.57 37.06
C GLY A 211 0.14 40.15 36.86
N PHE A 212 -0.24 39.46 35.78
CA PHE A 212 0.40 38.21 35.37
C PHE A 212 1.77 38.54 34.75
N THR A 213 2.84 38.27 35.50
CA THR A 213 4.20 38.70 35.11
C THR A 213 4.95 37.69 34.24
N ASP A 214 4.44 36.46 34.11
CA ASP A 214 5.14 35.36 33.43
C ASP A 214 4.29 34.72 32.31
N GLU A 215 4.48 35.17 31.08
CA GLU A 215 3.79 34.66 29.87
C GLU A 215 4.01 33.15 29.64
N ASP A 216 5.12 32.61 30.13
CA ASP A 216 5.46 31.20 29.94
C ASP A 216 4.62 30.27 30.82
N THR A 217 4.22 30.73 32.00
CA THR A 217 3.30 30.01 32.89
C THR A 217 1.89 29.97 32.30
N PHE A 218 1.46 31.03 31.61
CA PHE A 218 0.18 31.05 30.90
C PHE A 218 0.16 29.99 29.79
N ARG A 219 1.19 29.97 28.93
CA ARG A 219 1.31 28.96 27.86
C ARG A 219 1.52 27.53 28.37
N TRP A 220 1.92 27.36 29.62
CA TRP A 220 2.09 26.04 30.23
C TRP A 220 0.77 25.45 30.73
N ALA A 221 -0.13 26.30 31.22
CA ALA A 221 -1.44 25.89 31.70
C ALA A 221 -2.50 25.85 30.57
N ASP A 222 -2.23 26.50 29.44
CA ASP A 222 -2.98 26.40 28.18
C ASP A 222 -2.69 25.06 27.48
N LEU A 223 -3.50 24.04 27.79
CA LEU A 223 -3.29 22.65 27.35
C LEU A 223 -3.56 22.44 25.85
N ASP A 224 -4.42 23.25 25.23
CA ASP A 224 -4.79 23.13 23.82
C ASP A 224 -4.06 24.13 22.90
N GLY A 225 -3.43 25.15 23.49
CA GLY A 225 -2.56 26.11 22.82
C GLY A 225 -3.33 27.19 22.05
N ASP A 226 -4.59 27.44 22.41
CA ASP A 226 -5.46 28.41 21.72
C ASP A 226 -5.25 29.87 22.18
N GLY A 227 -4.41 30.08 23.19
CA GLY A 227 -4.10 31.40 23.77
C GLY A 227 -5.15 31.89 24.77
N VAL A 228 -6.04 31.01 25.22
CA VAL A 228 -7.13 31.27 26.16
C VAL A 228 -7.09 30.24 27.28
N LEU A 229 -7.08 30.71 28.52
CA LEU A 229 -7.12 29.81 29.68
C LEU A 229 -8.54 29.70 30.21
N THR A 230 -9.09 28.49 30.17
CA THR A 230 -10.39 28.18 30.76
C THR A 230 -10.25 27.67 32.20
N ARG A 231 -11.31 27.86 32.99
CA ARG A 231 -11.37 27.34 34.37
C ARG A 231 -11.18 25.82 34.43
N HIS A 232 -11.66 25.10 33.41
CA HIS A 232 -11.54 23.65 33.35
C HIS A 232 -10.09 23.21 33.12
N GLU A 233 -9.37 23.86 32.20
CA GLU A 233 -7.95 23.56 31.96
C GLU A 233 -7.08 23.81 33.18
N ILE A 234 -7.34 24.89 33.93
CA ILE A 234 -6.58 25.17 35.16
C ILE A 234 -6.83 24.09 36.22
N LEU A 235 -8.09 23.66 36.39
CA LEU A 235 -8.45 22.64 37.37
C LEU A 235 -7.93 21.26 36.98
N ASP A 236 -8.11 20.85 35.73
CA ASP A 236 -7.59 19.59 35.20
C ASP A 236 -6.07 19.55 35.28
N PHE A 237 -5.41 20.67 35.01
CA PHE A 237 -3.97 20.81 35.15
C PHE A 237 -3.50 20.64 36.61
N LEU A 238 -4.19 21.25 37.57
CA LEU A 238 -3.88 21.11 39.00
C LEU A 238 -4.09 19.67 39.49
N GLU A 239 -5.18 19.03 39.04
CA GLU A 239 -5.56 17.67 39.41
C GLU A 239 -4.60 16.62 38.81
N GLN A 240 -4.18 16.80 37.54
CA GLN A 240 -3.16 15.96 36.89
C GLN A 240 -1.78 16.06 37.56
N ASN A 241 -1.48 17.19 38.21
CA ASN A 241 -0.24 17.40 38.96
C ASN A 241 -0.39 17.08 40.47
N GLY A 242 -1.48 16.44 40.88
CA GLY A 242 -1.68 15.92 42.23
C GLY A 242 -1.90 16.98 43.31
N VAL A 243 -2.35 18.18 42.94
CA VAL A 243 -2.61 19.29 43.86
C VAL A 243 -4.06 19.24 44.33
N ASP A 244 -4.27 19.22 45.66
CA ASP A 244 -5.60 19.27 46.25
C ASP A 244 -6.26 20.63 45.95
N THR A 245 -7.40 20.61 45.25
CA THR A 245 -8.08 21.81 44.75
C THR A 245 -8.83 22.59 45.83
N HIS A 246 -8.73 22.15 47.10
CA HIS A 246 -9.44 22.73 48.23
C HIS A 246 -8.64 23.73 49.09
N GLU A 247 -7.32 23.87 48.96
CA GLU A 247 -6.49 24.83 49.71
C GLU A 247 -5.68 25.79 48.82
N ASP A 248 -5.35 27.00 49.32
CA ASP A 248 -4.53 28.03 48.66
C ASP A 248 -3.09 27.50 48.41
N SER A 249 -2.95 26.70 47.35
CA SER A 249 -1.73 25.97 47.01
C SER A 249 -0.95 26.67 45.89
N ARG A 250 0.35 26.87 46.13
CA ARG A 250 1.31 27.23 45.08
C ARG A 250 1.47 26.04 44.15
N LEU A 251 1.53 26.28 42.84
CA LEU A 251 1.87 25.24 41.87
C LEU A 251 3.21 24.60 42.26
N PRO A 252 3.33 23.28 42.15
CA PRO A 252 4.60 22.61 42.38
C PRO A 252 5.66 23.16 41.41
N PRO A 253 6.92 23.28 41.85
CA PRO A 253 8.02 23.64 40.95
C PRO A 253 8.09 22.63 39.80
N SER A 254 8.48 23.09 38.60
CA SER A 254 8.64 22.20 37.44
C SER A 254 9.53 21.00 37.77
N PRO A 255 9.40 19.85 37.08
CA PRO A 255 10.22 18.67 37.37
C PRO A 255 11.74 18.97 37.38
N ALA A 256 12.21 19.88 36.52
CA ALA A 256 13.58 20.35 36.54
C ALA A 256 13.89 21.30 37.72
N ALA A 257 12.99 22.23 38.07
CA ALA A 257 13.16 23.09 39.24
C ALA A 257 13.16 22.30 40.56
N ALA A 258 12.28 21.31 40.69
CA ALA A 258 12.18 20.40 41.83
C ALA A 258 13.44 19.56 42.01
N ALA A 259 14.08 19.19 40.90
CA ALA A 259 15.34 18.45 40.89
C ALA A 259 16.57 19.37 41.06
N GLY A 260 16.40 20.69 41.09
CA GLY A 260 17.46 21.66 41.38
C GLY A 260 18.23 22.19 40.16
N VAL A 261 17.67 22.07 38.96
CA VAL A 261 18.19 22.67 37.71
C VAL A 261 18.00 24.19 37.76
N ARG A 262 19.00 24.95 37.32
CA ARG A 262 19.01 26.43 37.33
C ARG A 262 19.27 26.99 35.94
N ALA A 263 18.92 28.26 35.73
CA ALA A 263 19.34 28.99 34.54
C ALA A 263 20.88 29.10 34.50
N GLY A 264 21.48 28.79 33.35
CA GLY A 264 22.93 28.71 33.14
C GLY A 264 23.52 27.29 33.14
N ASP A 265 22.73 26.29 33.55
CA ASP A 265 23.13 24.88 33.55
C ASP A 265 23.11 24.28 32.11
N ILE A 266 24.01 23.35 31.79
CA ILE A 266 24.01 22.61 30.51
C ILE A 266 23.60 21.16 30.74
N LEU A 267 22.54 20.70 30.08
CA LEU A 267 22.11 19.30 30.06
C LEU A 267 22.99 18.51 29.08
N ALA A 268 23.96 17.79 29.61
CA ALA A 268 24.98 17.12 28.81
C ALA A 268 24.67 15.65 28.53
N GLU A 269 24.19 14.92 29.53
CA GLU A 269 23.91 13.49 29.43
C GLU A 269 22.62 13.09 30.16
N VAL A 270 21.94 12.07 29.65
CA VAL A 270 20.82 11.40 30.33
C VAL A 270 21.15 9.91 30.39
N ASP A 271 21.14 9.34 31.60
CA ASP A 271 21.57 7.98 31.93
C ASP A 271 22.94 7.61 31.33
N GLY A 272 23.88 8.58 31.33
CA GLY A 272 25.24 8.41 30.80
C GLY A 272 25.36 8.43 29.28
N LYS A 273 24.29 8.77 28.54
CA LYS A 273 24.35 8.98 27.08
C LYS A 273 24.30 10.48 26.75
N PRO A 274 25.13 10.96 25.80
CA PRO A 274 25.20 12.38 25.47
C PRO A 274 23.95 12.88 24.75
N THR A 275 23.52 14.11 25.06
CA THR A 275 22.32 14.74 24.50
C THR A 275 22.65 16.07 23.82
N PRO A 276 23.35 16.06 22.67
CA PRO A 276 23.79 17.30 22.00
C PRO A 276 22.66 18.06 21.30
N THR A 277 21.49 17.44 21.11
CA THR A 277 20.33 18.05 20.43
C THR A 277 19.03 17.68 21.14
N PHE A 278 17.96 18.45 20.91
CA PHE A 278 16.61 18.14 21.42
C PHE A 278 16.10 16.75 21.02
N VAL A 279 16.43 16.29 19.81
CA VAL A 279 16.06 14.95 19.33
C VAL A 279 16.85 13.86 20.06
N ALA A 280 18.13 14.10 20.33
CA ALA A 280 18.96 13.18 21.11
C ALA A 280 18.46 13.08 22.56
N LEU A 281 18.11 14.21 23.18
CA LEU A 281 17.49 14.25 24.50
C LEU A 281 16.21 13.40 24.53
N TYR A 282 15.28 13.61 23.59
CA TYR A 282 14.03 12.87 23.52
C TYR A 282 14.24 11.35 23.36
N ARG A 283 15.12 10.95 22.44
CA ARG A 283 15.41 9.54 22.16
C ARG A 283 16.04 8.84 23.36
N VAL A 284 17.01 9.47 24.01
CA VAL A 284 17.70 8.91 25.19
C VAL A 284 16.74 8.84 26.38
N TRP A 285 15.92 9.87 26.57
CA TRP A 285 14.92 9.92 27.63
C TRP A 285 13.87 8.81 27.55
N HIS A 286 13.51 8.35 26.35
CA HIS A 286 12.55 7.27 26.15
C HIS A 286 13.21 5.90 25.88
N ALA A 287 14.55 5.80 25.96
CA ALA A 287 15.26 4.56 25.72
C ALA A 287 15.29 3.60 26.94
N SER A 288 14.76 4.03 28.09
CA SER A 288 14.75 3.24 29.33
C SER A 288 13.42 3.42 30.07
N ASP A 289 12.90 2.31 30.60
CA ASP A 289 11.62 2.24 31.34
C ASP A 289 11.78 2.58 32.84
N ALA A 290 12.94 3.10 33.25
CA ALA A 290 13.18 3.47 34.64
C ALA A 290 12.30 4.66 35.06
N ALA A 291 11.69 4.57 36.25
CA ALA A 291 10.78 5.60 36.79
C ALA A 291 11.43 6.98 36.96
N LYS A 292 12.76 7.04 37.07
CA LYS A 292 13.57 8.26 37.12
C LYS A 292 14.69 8.19 36.08
N ALA A 293 15.04 9.34 35.51
CA ALA A 293 16.20 9.53 34.65
C ALA A 293 17.31 10.25 35.43
N ALA A 294 18.54 9.75 35.32
CA ALA A 294 19.71 10.43 35.87
C ALA A 294 20.24 11.42 34.83
N VAL A 295 20.13 12.72 35.10
CA VAL A 295 20.53 13.78 34.18
C VAL A 295 21.82 14.41 34.67
N THR A 296 22.88 14.32 33.87
CA THR A 296 24.16 14.97 34.15
C THR A 296 24.12 16.40 33.65
N ILE A 297 24.31 17.34 34.57
CA ILE A 297 24.27 18.77 34.35
C ILE A 297 25.69 19.33 34.54
N ILE A 298 26.11 20.22 33.65
CA ILE A 298 27.35 20.98 33.81
C ILE A 298 27.00 22.34 34.42
N ARG A 299 27.54 22.62 35.60
CA ARG A 299 27.39 23.88 36.35
C ARG A 299 28.75 24.40 36.74
N ASP A 300 29.10 25.62 36.31
CA ASP A 300 30.39 26.28 36.61
C ASP A 300 31.62 25.39 36.30
N GLY A 301 31.54 24.57 35.25
CA GLY A 301 32.61 23.63 34.85
C GLY A 301 32.64 22.30 35.61
N GLY A 302 31.80 22.10 36.62
CA GLY A 302 31.63 20.84 37.35
C GLY A 302 30.43 20.02 36.86
N ARG A 303 30.57 18.68 36.83
CA ARG A 303 29.48 17.76 36.51
C ARG A 303 28.68 17.39 37.76
N VAL A 304 27.37 17.66 37.76
CA VAL A 304 26.43 17.33 38.84
C VAL A 304 25.35 16.42 38.27
N SER A 305 25.13 15.26 38.87
CA SER A 305 24.05 14.35 38.47
C SER A 305 22.80 14.62 39.30
N VAL A 306 21.66 14.76 38.61
CA VAL A 306 20.35 15.08 39.18
C VAL A 306 19.34 14.02 38.75
N GLU A 307 18.54 13.51 39.69
CA GLU A 307 17.45 12.59 39.35
C GLU A 307 16.17 13.36 39.04
N ILE A 308 15.62 13.14 37.85
CA ILE A 308 14.34 13.72 37.42
C ILE A 308 13.35 12.56 37.18
N PRO A 309 12.10 12.61 37.67
CA PRO A 309 11.10 11.60 37.30
C PRO A 309 10.91 11.58 35.77
N ARG A 310 10.68 10.41 35.16
CA ARG A 310 10.42 10.36 33.71
C ARG A 310 8.98 10.72 33.37
N TYR A 311 8.82 11.50 32.31
CA TYR A 311 7.53 11.74 31.68
C TYR A 311 6.89 10.44 31.20
N ALA A 312 5.77 10.05 31.79
CA ALA A 312 4.89 8.99 31.28
C ALA A 312 3.95 9.54 30.20
N GLY A 313 4.53 10.20 29.18
CA GLY A 313 3.76 10.72 28.06
C GLY A 313 3.05 9.61 27.27
N PRO A 314 2.06 9.97 26.42
CA PRO A 314 1.47 9.00 25.51
C PRO A 314 2.57 8.38 24.64
N GLN A 315 2.84 7.10 24.87
CA GLN A 315 3.85 6.34 24.14
C GLN A 315 3.54 6.45 22.63
N PRO A 316 4.52 6.77 21.78
CA PRO A 316 4.29 6.75 20.33
C PRO A 316 3.79 5.36 19.93
N ILE A 317 2.75 5.33 19.09
CA ILE A 317 2.14 4.09 18.61
C ILE A 317 3.27 3.17 18.13
N PRO A 318 3.35 1.91 18.61
CA PRO A 318 4.41 1.00 18.21
C PRO A 318 4.52 0.96 16.69
N THR A 319 5.72 1.14 16.13
CA THR A 319 5.93 1.13 14.68
C THR A 319 5.34 -0.12 14.03
N GLY A 320 5.40 -1.27 14.70
CA GLY A 320 4.73 -2.51 14.27
C GLY A 320 3.21 -2.41 14.14
N PHE A 321 2.55 -1.64 15.01
CA PHE A 321 1.12 -1.36 14.92
C PHE A 321 0.79 -0.43 13.74
N LEU A 322 1.63 0.56 13.48
CA LEU A 322 1.49 1.44 12.30
C LEU A 322 1.66 0.63 11.00
N TYR A 323 2.67 -0.24 10.93
CA TYR A 323 2.85 -1.16 9.80
C TYR A 323 1.64 -2.10 9.64
N ALA A 324 1.13 -2.68 10.73
CA ALA A 324 -0.07 -3.51 10.67
C ALA A 324 -1.29 -2.73 10.17
N LEU A 325 -1.47 -1.48 10.62
CA LEU A 325 -2.56 -0.61 10.17
C LEU A 325 -2.45 -0.27 8.68
N ILE A 326 -1.24 0.01 8.19
CA ILE A 326 -0.97 0.26 6.77
C ILE A 326 -1.29 -0.98 5.95
N LEU A 327 -0.84 -2.16 6.38
CA LEU A 327 -1.13 -3.42 5.69
C LEU A 327 -2.62 -3.73 5.66
N VAL A 328 -3.34 -3.48 6.75
CA VAL A 328 -4.80 -3.60 6.82
C VAL A 328 -5.48 -2.59 5.89
N ALA A 329 -5.00 -1.35 5.84
CA ALA A 329 -5.55 -0.32 4.96
C ALA A 329 -5.34 -0.64 3.47
N VAL A 330 -4.15 -1.12 3.10
CA VAL A 330 -3.85 -1.60 1.73
C VAL A 330 -4.68 -2.83 1.39
N GLY A 331 -4.82 -3.78 2.34
CA GLY A 331 -5.70 -4.93 2.19
C GLY A 331 -7.16 -4.53 1.95
N LEU A 332 -7.69 -3.58 2.73
CA LEU A 332 -9.02 -3.01 2.52
C LEU A 332 -9.16 -2.29 1.17
N LEU A 333 -8.13 -1.55 0.74
CA LEU A 333 -8.12 -0.87 -0.56
C LEU A 333 -8.22 -1.86 -1.72
N VAL A 334 -7.61 -3.04 -1.59
CA VAL A 334 -7.67 -4.11 -2.62
C VAL A 334 -8.96 -4.92 -2.52
N VAL A 335 -9.44 -5.21 -1.30
CA VAL A 335 -10.62 -6.05 -1.05
C VAL A 335 -11.92 -5.31 -1.35
N LEU A 336 -12.03 -4.01 -1.08
CA LEU A 336 -13.30 -3.27 -1.23
C LEU A 336 -13.78 -3.08 -2.69
N PRO A 337 -12.92 -2.84 -3.68
CA PRO A 337 -13.34 -2.72 -5.08
C PRO A 337 -13.86 -4.04 -5.68
N VAL A 338 -13.36 -5.19 -5.21
CA VAL A 338 -13.65 -6.50 -5.82
C VAL A 338 -15.15 -6.86 -5.73
N PRO A 339 -15.85 -6.70 -4.59
CA PRO A 339 -17.28 -6.89 -4.51
C PRO A 339 -18.09 -5.97 -5.44
N VAL A 340 -17.63 -4.73 -5.61
CA VAL A 340 -18.25 -3.76 -6.52
C VAL A 340 -18.14 -4.25 -7.97
N LEU A 341 -16.96 -4.73 -8.37
CA LEU A 341 -16.74 -5.30 -9.70
C LEU A 341 -17.61 -6.55 -9.92
N GLY A 342 -17.66 -7.47 -8.93
CA GLY A 342 -18.51 -8.64 -8.98
C GLY A 342 -19.99 -8.26 -9.18
N GLY A 343 -20.49 -7.28 -8.41
CA GLY A 343 -21.84 -6.76 -8.57
C GLY A 343 -22.10 -6.15 -9.96
N LEU A 344 -21.17 -5.36 -10.49
CA LEU A 344 -21.29 -4.78 -11.83
C LEU A 344 -21.34 -5.86 -12.93
N ILE A 345 -20.55 -6.94 -12.79
CA ILE A 345 -20.57 -8.08 -13.71
C ILE A 345 -21.95 -8.76 -13.69
N VAL A 346 -22.60 -8.91 -12.54
CA VAL A 346 -23.97 -9.47 -12.45
C VAL A 346 -24.95 -8.64 -13.29
N VAL A 347 -24.91 -7.31 -13.19
CA VAL A 347 -25.80 -6.44 -13.99
C VAL A 347 -25.46 -6.54 -15.46
N TRP A 348 -24.17 -6.59 -15.78
CA TRP A 348 -23.69 -6.70 -17.14
C TRP A 348 -24.13 -8.01 -17.80
N GLU A 349 -24.01 -9.14 -17.10
CA GLU A 349 -24.52 -10.43 -17.56
C GLU A 349 -26.03 -10.37 -17.81
N ARG A 350 -26.82 -9.85 -16.86
CA ARG A 350 -28.28 -9.74 -17.04
C ARG A 350 -28.66 -8.88 -18.25
N LYS A 351 -27.84 -7.87 -18.58
CA LYS A 351 -28.04 -7.03 -19.75
C LYS A 351 -27.62 -7.74 -21.05
N ILE A 352 -26.54 -8.50 -21.05
CA ILE A 352 -26.10 -9.30 -22.21
C ILE A 352 -27.11 -10.40 -22.49
N SER A 353 -27.48 -11.17 -21.47
CA SER A 353 -28.44 -12.28 -21.59
C SER A 353 -29.82 -11.81 -22.05
N GLY A 354 -30.29 -10.67 -21.54
CA GLY A 354 -31.52 -10.05 -22.02
C GLY A 354 -31.46 -9.79 -23.53
N ARG A 355 -30.40 -9.14 -24.02
CA ARG A 355 -30.24 -8.85 -25.45
C ARG A 355 -30.17 -10.11 -26.30
N MET A 356 -29.46 -11.15 -25.85
CA MET A 356 -29.42 -12.45 -26.55
C MET A 356 -30.80 -13.11 -26.63
N GLN A 357 -31.64 -12.91 -25.62
CA GLN A 357 -33.01 -13.42 -25.53
C GLN A 357 -34.05 -12.45 -26.11
N SER A 358 -33.63 -11.38 -26.81
CA SER A 358 -34.53 -10.34 -27.33
C SER A 358 -35.45 -9.70 -26.28
N ARG A 359 -34.97 -9.54 -25.04
CA ARG A 359 -35.66 -8.82 -23.96
C ARG A 359 -34.75 -7.78 -23.30
N PRO A 360 -35.29 -6.70 -22.72
CA PRO A 360 -34.46 -5.76 -21.97
C PRO A 360 -33.93 -6.42 -20.69
N GLY A 361 -32.65 -6.19 -20.36
CA GLY A 361 -32.12 -6.44 -19.02
C GLY A 361 -32.60 -5.39 -18.01
N PRO A 362 -32.07 -5.37 -16.77
CA PRO A 362 -32.42 -4.39 -15.75
C PRO A 362 -32.34 -2.96 -16.29
N ASN A 363 -33.43 -2.20 -16.17
CA ASN A 363 -33.55 -0.84 -16.74
C ASN A 363 -34.22 0.19 -15.79
N ARG A 364 -34.68 -0.21 -14.59
CA ARG A 364 -35.42 0.68 -13.66
C ARG A 364 -34.58 1.24 -12.51
N VAL A 365 -33.70 0.44 -11.90
CA VAL A 365 -32.96 0.82 -10.68
C VAL A 365 -31.73 1.64 -11.04
N GLY A 366 -31.85 2.97 -10.95
CA GLY A 366 -30.81 3.92 -11.34
C GLY A 366 -30.71 4.13 -12.86
N PRO A 367 -29.72 4.91 -13.34
CA PRO A 367 -29.55 5.20 -14.75
C PRO A 367 -29.38 3.90 -15.56
N ASN A 368 -30.35 3.60 -16.44
CA ASN A 368 -30.38 2.36 -17.21
C ASN A 368 -30.21 1.09 -16.34
N GLY A 369 -30.67 1.06 -15.09
CA GLY A 369 -30.61 -0.15 -14.25
C GLY A 369 -29.23 -0.53 -13.69
N TRP A 370 -28.20 0.32 -13.79
CA TRP A 370 -26.85 0.00 -13.30
C TRP A 370 -26.75 -0.10 -11.77
N LEU A 371 -27.68 0.48 -11.02
CA LEU A 371 -27.68 0.38 -9.55
C LEU A 371 -28.35 -0.91 -9.04
N GLN A 372 -28.71 -1.84 -9.93
CA GLN A 372 -29.34 -3.10 -9.55
C GLN A 372 -28.44 -3.97 -8.65
N TRP A 373 -27.13 -3.97 -8.87
CA TRP A 373 -26.20 -4.74 -8.01
C TRP A 373 -26.24 -4.26 -6.56
N LEU A 374 -26.35 -2.96 -6.36
CA LEU A 374 -26.40 -2.35 -5.03
C LEU A 374 -27.74 -2.67 -4.35
N ALA A 375 -28.85 -2.63 -5.10
CA ALA A 375 -30.16 -3.03 -4.58
C ALA A 375 -30.20 -4.52 -4.19
N ASP A 376 -29.64 -5.40 -5.03
CA ASP A 376 -29.57 -6.84 -4.75
C ASP A 376 -28.67 -7.11 -3.53
N GLY A 377 -27.51 -6.45 -3.43
CA GLY A 377 -26.61 -6.56 -2.29
C GLY A 377 -27.25 -6.07 -0.99
N LEU A 378 -27.84 -4.87 -1.00
CA LEU A 378 -28.52 -4.30 0.16
C LEU A 378 -29.69 -5.18 0.62
N LYS A 379 -30.47 -5.71 -0.33
CA LYS A 379 -31.54 -6.67 -0.05
C LYS A 379 -30.99 -7.89 0.70
N LEU A 380 -29.89 -8.48 0.24
CA LEU A 380 -29.32 -9.68 0.85
C LEU A 380 -28.75 -9.41 2.25
N ILE A 381 -28.20 -8.21 2.50
CA ILE A 381 -27.71 -7.80 3.83
C ILE A 381 -28.86 -7.59 4.82
N VAL A 382 -29.96 -6.98 4.38
CA VAL A 382 -31.14 -6.70 5.24
C VAL A 382 -31.99 -7.95 5.47
N LYS A 383 -31.91 -8.93 4.57
CA LYS A 383 -32.71 -10.14 4.67
C LYS A 383 -32.28 -10.98 5.87
N GLU A 384 -33.27 -11.55 6.56
CA GLU A 384 -33.07 -12.46 7.67
C GLU A 384 -32.16 -13.64 7.27
N ASP A 385 -31.18 -13.91 8.11
CA ASP A 385 -30.16 -14.96 7.92
C ASP A 385 -30.45 -16.13 8.87
N VAL A 386 -31.24 -17.08 8.36
CA VAL A 386 -31.73 -18.25 9.09
C VAL A 386 -30.70 -19.38 9.01
N ILE A 387 -30.42 -20.01 10.15
CA ILE A 387 -29.65 -21.26 10.23
C ILE A 387 -30.63 -22.39 10.55
N PRO A 388 -30.67 -23.48 9.74
CA PRO A 388 -31.49 -24.64 10.06
C PRO A 388 -31.14 -25.24 11.42
N ARG A 389 -32.14 -25.74 12.17
CA ARG A 389 -31.93 -26.29 13.53
C ARG A 389 -31.03 -27.53 13.54
N GLU A 390 -31.08 -28.33 12.48
CA GLU A 390 -30.31 -29.56 12.36
C GLU A 390 -28.92 -29.34 11.72
N ALA A 391 -28.63 -28.12 11.25
CA ALA A 391 -27.34 -27.79 10.67
C ALA A 391 -26.26 -27.63 11.76
N ASP A 392 -25.01 -27.94 11.44
CA ASP A 392 -23.88 -27.64 12.31
C ASP A 392 -23.61 -26.12 12.27
N PRO A 393 -23.81 -25.38 13.37
CA PRO A 393 -23.73 -23.92 13.36
C PRO A 393 -22.32 -23.39 13.16
N VAL A 394 -21.28 -24.16 13.49
CA VAL A 394 -19.88 -23.74 13.35
C VAL A 394 -19.47 -23.87 11.90
N LEU A 395 -19.66 -25.06 11.32
CA LEU A 395 -19.29 -25.32 9.93
C LEU A 395 -20.12 -24.50 8.95
N PHE A 396 -21.42 -24.30 9.24
CA PHE A 396 -22.31 -23.50 8.40
C PHE A 396 -21.87 -22.02 8.33
N ARG A 397 -21.30 -21.48 9.41
CA ARG A 397 -20.76 -20.10 9.41
C ARG A 397 -19.37 -20.02 8.79
N ALA A 398 -18.55 -21.05 8.99
CA ALA A 398 -17.18 -21.08 8.49
C ALA A 398 -17.09 -21.29 6.97
N SER A 399 -17.98 -22.09 6.40
CA SER A 399 -17.93 -22.46 4.97
C SER A 399 -17.92 -21.27 4.00
N PRO A 400 -18.86 -20.29 4.08
CA PRO A 400 -18.82 -19.11 3.23
C PRO A 400 -17.53 -18.29 3.39
N LEU A 401 -16.99 -18.20 4.61
CA LEU A 401 -15.74 -17.47 4.90
C LEU A 401 -14.53 -18.13 4.24
N LEU A 402 -14.48 -19.46 4.21
CA LEU A 402 -13.41 -20.19 3.52
C LEU A 402 -13.45 -20.00 2.01
N VAL A 403 -14.64 -20.07 1.41
CA VAL A 403 -14.82 -19.81 -0.04
C VAL A 403 -14.44 -18.36 -0.37
N PHE A 404 -14.89 -17.40 0.44
CA PHE A 404 -14.52 -16.00 0.29
C PHE A 404 -13.01 -15.81 0.38
N SER A 405 -12.38 -16.37 1.42
CA SER A 405 -10.94 -16.22 1.64
C SER A 405 -10.13 -16.81 0.49
N GLY A 406 -10.49 -18.01 0.03
CA GLY A 406 -9.84 -18.67 -1.11
C GLY A 406 -9.88 -17.81 -2.37
N VAL A 407 -11.06 -17.33 -2.78
CA VAL A 407 -11.17 -16.52 -4.00
C VAL A 407 -10.42 -15.19 -3.87
N PHE A 408 -10.51 -14.50 -2.72
CA PHE A 408 -9.87 -13.19 -2.55
C PHE A 408 -8.35 -13.27 -2.44
N LEU A 409 -7.81 -14.34 -1.87
CA LEU A 409 -6.37 -14.55 -1.78
C LEU A 409 -5.71 -14.65 -3.17
N THR A 410 -6.44 -15.10 -4.21
CA THR A 410 -5.90 -15.13 -5.58
C THR A 410 -5.48 -13.75 -6.11
N PHE A 411 -6.10 -12.66 -5.63
CA PHE A 411 -5.80 -11.29 -6.07
C PHE A 411 -4.44 -10.78 -5.62
N VAL A 412 -3.80 -11.43 -4.64
CA VAL A 412 -2.48 -11.03 -4.13
C VAL A 412 -1.42 -11.07 -5.24
N VAL A 413 -1.51 -12.06 -6.12
CA VAL A 413 -0.45 -12.36 -7.11
C VAL A 413 -0.80 -11.85 -8.51
N LEU A 414 -2.03 -11.39 -8.75
CA LEU A 414 -2.45 -10.95 -10.08
C LEU A 414 -1.72 -9.66 -10.50
N PRO A 415 -1.02 -9.65 -11.65
CA PRO A 415 -0.31 -8.48 -12.13
C PRO A 415 -1.24 -7.60 -12.98
N PHE A 416 -1.75 -6.52 -12.40
CA PHE A 416 -2.64 -5.59 -13.12
C PHE A 416 -1.87 -4.60 -14.01
N SER A 417 -0.62 -4.27 -13.65
CA SER A 417 0.30 -3.44 -14.44
C SER A 417 1.75 -3.72 -13.99
N PRO A 418 2.79 -3.19 -14.67
CA PRO A 418 4.19 -3.36 -14.28
C PRO A 418 4.47 -3.08 -12.80
N ILE A 419 3.77 -2.09 -12.23
CA ILE A 419 3.94 -1.60 -10.86
C ILE A 419 2.74 -1.92 -9.95
N LEU A 420 1.62 -2.36 -10.53
CA LEU A 420 0.37 -2.57 -9.81
C LEU A 420 0.13 -4.06 -9.61
N GLN A 421 0.76 -4.58 -8.55
CA GLN A 421 0.62 -5.95 -8.05
C GLN A 421 0.78 -5.89 -6.53
N VAL A 422 0.03 -6.70 -5.77
CA VAL A 422 0.11 -6.64 -4.29
C VAL A 422 1.43 -7.26 -3.82
N ALA A 423 1.74 -8.46 -4.31
CA ALA A 423 3.01 -9.12 -4.07
C ALA A 423 3.44 -9.93 -5.30
N ASP A 424 4.71 -9.79 -5.66
CA ASP A 424 5.32 -10.63 -6.68
C ASP A 424 5.99 -11.85 -6.01
N PHE A 425 5.43 -13.03 -6.26
CA PHE A 425 5.97 -14.30 -5.78
C PHE A 425 6.72 -15.00 -6.90
N ASN A 426 7.92 -15.48 -6.61
CA ASN A 426 8.67 -16.38 -7.50
C ASN A 426 7.88 -17.65 -7.85
N VAL A 427 6.90 -18.02 -7.02
CA VAL A 427 6.04 -19.20 -7.16
C VAL A 427 4.56 -18.82 -7.33
N GLY A 428 4.28 -17.76 -8.07
CA GLY A 428 2.94 -17.18 -8.20
C GLY A 428 1.84 -18.13 -8.69
N ILE A 429 2.12 -18.94 -9.72
CA ILE A 429 1.13 -19.94 -10.22
C ILE A 429 0.82 -20.99 -9.15
N LEU A 430 1.86 -21.54 -8.50
CA LEU A 430 1.68 -22.54 -7.46
C LEU A 430 0.86 -22.00 -6.29
N TYR A 431 1.05 -20.72 -5.95
CA TYR A 431 0.23 -20.05 -4.95
C TYR A 431 -1.25 -20.02 -5.34
N ILE A 432 -1.59 -19.65 -6.58
CA ILE A 432 -2.98 -19.63 -7.05
C ILE A 432 -3.59 -21.02 -6.95
N LEU A 433 -2.92 -22.05 -7.47
CA LEU A 433 -3.39 -23.45 -7.40
C LEU A 433 -3.58 -23.92 -5.95
N SER A 434 -2.70 -23.53 -5.03
CA SER A 434 -2.82 -23.92 -3.62
C SER A 434 -4.02 -23.25 -2.94
N VAL A 435 -4.28 -21.99 -3.29
CA VAL A 435 -5.35 -21.18 -2.69
C VAL A 435 -6.72 -21.58 -3.25
N THR A 436 -6.83 -21.94 -4.53
CA THR A 436 -8.08 -22.43 -5.12
C THR A 436 -8.55 -23.74 -4.49
N SER A 437 -7.63 -24.61 -4.07
CA SER A 437 -7.97 -25.84 -3.34
C SER A 437 -8.73 -25.58 -2.01
N ILE A 438 -8.58 -24.40 -1.39
CA ILE A 438 -9.34 -24.02 -0.17
C ILE A 438 -10.84 -23.86 -0.49
N VAL A 439 -11.17 -23.40 -1.70
CA VAL A 439 -12.56 -23.21 -2.15
C VAL A 439 -13.30 -24.56 -2.17
N VAL A 440 -12.63 -25.63 -2.61
CA VAL A 440 -13.18 -27.00 -2.61
C VAL A 440 -13.62 -27.41 -1.21
N VAL A 441 -12.74 -27.21 -0.21
CA VAL A 441 -13.04 -27.53 1.19
C VAL A 441 -14.23 -26.71 1.68
N GLY A 442 -14.28 -25.42 1.35
CA GLY A 442 -15.40 -24.55 1.68
C GLY A 442 -16.73 -25.05 1.11
N VAL A 443 -16.76 -25.49 -0.15
CA VAL A 443 -17.96 -26.02 -0.83
C VAL A 443 -18.44 -27.34 -0.19
N ILE A 444 -17.53 -28.29 0.08
CA ILE A 444 -17.86 -29.55 0.76
C ILE A 444 -18.43 -29.27 2.15
N MET A 445 -17.74 -28.41 2.91
CA MET A 445 -18.17 -28.01 4.24
C MET A 445 -19.56 -27.39 4.20
N GLY A 446 -19.88 -26.59 3.17
CA GLY A 446 -21.19 -25.97 3.01
C GLY A 446 -22.30 -26.99 2.78
N GLY A 447 -22.06 -27.98 1.93
CA GLY A 447 -22.99 -29.09 1.68
C GLY A 447 -23.18 -30.00 2.91
N TRP A 448 -22.11 -30.32 3.63
CA TRP A 448 -22.14 -31.17 4.83
C TRP A 448 -22.84 -30.47 6.01
N ALA A 449 -22.47 -29.21 6.29
CA ALA A 449 -22.97 -28.45 7.43
C ALA A 449 -24.50 -28.21 7.37
N SER A 450 -25.06 -28.20 6.17
CA SER A 450 -26.48 -27.96 5.90
C SER A 450 -27.41 -29.10 6.37
N ASN A 451 -26.86 -30.28 6.74
CA ASN A 451 -27.60 -31.48 7.16
C ASN A 451 -28.80 -31.86 6.25
N SER A 452 -28.65 -31.64 4.94
CA SER A 452 -29.65 -31.99 3.93
C SER A 452 -29.06 -32.98 2.93
N LYS A 453 -29.79 -34.06 2.62
CA LYS A 453 -29.33 -35.09 1.68
C LYS A 453 -28.98 -34.50 0.30
N TRP A 454 -29.77 -33.53 -0.15
CA TRP A 454 -29.59 -32.87 -1.45
C TRP A 454 -28.37 -31.95 -1.45
N SER A 455 -28.20 -31.16 -0.38
CA SER A 455 -27.04 -30.26 -0.23
C SER A 455 -25.73 -31.03 -0.12
N LEU A 456 -25.73 -32.18 0.58
CA LEU A 456 -24.57 -33.05 0.66
C LEU A 456 -24.22 -33.66 -0.71
N LEU A 457 -25.20 -34.17 -1.45
CA LEU A 457 -24.99 -34.69 -2.81
C LEU A 457 -24.46 -33.60 -3.76
N GLY A 458 -24.99 -32.37 -3.65
CA GLY A 458 -24.50 -31.21 -4.38
C GLY A 458 -23.05 -30.87 -4.03
N GLY A 459 -22.71 -30.79 -2.75
CA GLY A 459 -21.34 -30.53 -2.28
C GLY A 459 -20.34 -31.57 -2.77
N MET A 460 -20.68 -32.86 -2.67
CA MET A 460 -19.80 -33.95 -3.12
C MET A 460 -19.60 -33.95 -4.64
N ARG A 461 -20.65 -33.69 -5.42
CA ARG A 461 -20.55 -33.56 -6.89
C ARG A 461 -19.69 -32.37 -7.30
N SER A 462 -19.85 -31.25 -6.61
CA SER A 462 -19.06 -30.03 -6.84
C SER A 462 -17.59 -30.26 -6.57
N ALA A 463 -17.27 -30.90 -5.44
CA ALA A 463 -15.91 -31.24 -5.10
C ALA A 463 -15.26 -32.17 -6.13
N ALA A 464 -15.96 -33.24 -6.52
CA ALA A 464 -15.45 -34.17 -7.53
C ALA A 464 -15.16 -33.46 -8.86
N GLN A 465 -16.02 -32.52 -9.27
CA GLN A 465 -15.83 -31.70 -10.46
C GLN A 465 -14.62 -30.78 -10.33
N ILE A 466 -14.59 -29.92 -9.30
CA ILE A 466 -13.55 -28.90 -9.12
C ILE A 466 -12.16 -29.58 -9.06
N ILE A 467 -12.02 -30.63 -8.23
CA ILE A 467 -10.76 -31.39 -8.10
C ILE A 467 -10.36 -32.02 -9.44
N SER A 468 -11.31 -32.59 -10.19
CA SER A 468 -10.99 -33.25 -11.45
C SER A 468 -10.46 -32.26 -12.49
N TYR A 469 -11.05 -31.08 -12.59
CA TYR A 469 -10.70 -30.06 -13.58
C TYR A 469 -9.50 -29.20 -13.19
N GLU A 470 -9.14 -29.16 -11.91
CA GLU A 470 -7.92 -28.50 -11.43
C GLU A 470 -6.65 -29.17 -12.00
N LEU A 471 -6.66 -30.49 -12.17
CA LEU A 471 -5.53 -31.25 -12.70
C LEU A 471 -5.17 -30.89 -14.17
N PRO A 472 -6.08 -31.00 -15.16
CA PRO A 472 -5.77 -30.58 -16.54
C PRO A 472 -5.51 -29.07 -16.65
N ALA A 473 -6.17 -28.22 -15.85
CA ALA A 473 -5.86 -26.79 -15.81
C ALA A 473 -4.42 -26.53 -15.37
N SER A 474 -3.97 -27.18 -14.30
CA SER A 474 -2.61 -27.05 -13.76
C SER A 474 -1.55 -27.49 -14.78
N ILE A 475 -1.76 -28.65 -15.43
CA ILE A 475 -0.84 -29.18 -16.45
C ILE A 475 -0.80 -28.25 -17.68
N ALA A 476 -1.94 -27.69 -18.08
CA ALA A 476 -2.01 -26.76 -19.19
C ALA A 476 -1.20 -25.48 -18.91
N VAL A 477 -1.28 -24.91 -17.70
CA VAL A 477 -0.45 -23.75 -17.30
C VAL A 477 1.03 -24.13 -17.26
N LEU A 478 1.36 -25.31 -16.73
CA LEU A 478 2.76 -25.77 -16.65
C LEU A 478 3.43 -25.87 -18.03
N SER A 479 2.68 -26.18 -19.08
CA SER A 479 3.22 -26.20 -20.45
C SER A 479 3.78 -24.86 -20.91
N VAL A 480 3.19 -23.75 -20.45
CA VAL A 480 3.66 -22.38 -20.74
C VAL A 480 4.86 -22.04 -19.86
N VAL A 481 4.83 -22.45 -18.59
CA VAL A 481 5.93 -22.23 -17.64
C VAL A 481 7.25 -22.82 -18.14
N ILE A 482 7.23 -24.01 -18.76
CA ILE A 482 8.43 -24.62 -19.35
C ILE A 482 9.04 -23.74 -20.44
N GLY A 483 8.20 -23.07 -21.24
CA GLY A 483 8.67 -22.18 -22.30
C GLY A 483 9.26 -20.87 -21.78
N VAL A 484 8.81 -20.39 -20.61
CA VAL A 484 9.26 -19.11 -20.02
C VAL A 484 10.39 -19.29 -19.01
N GLY A 485 10.42 -20.40 -18.27
CA GLY A 485 11.43 -20.67 -17.24
C GLY A 485 11.18 -19.98 -15.89
N SER A 486 10.01 -19.37 -15.67
CA SER A 486 9.62 -18.73 -14.40
C SER A 486 8.18 -19.09 -14.01
N LEU A 487 7.92 -19.15 -12.69
CA LEU A 487 6.59 -19.34 -12.09
C LEU A 487 5.97 -18.03 -11.59
N SER A 488 6.70 -16.90 -11.68
CA SER A 488 6.15 -15.58 -11.37
C SER A 488 5.14 -15.17 -12.44
N MET A 489 3.99 -14.65 -12.00
CA MET A 489 2.96 -14.12 -12.89
C MET A 489 3.46 -12.89 -13.65
N GLN A 490 4.36 -12.10 -13.05
CA GLN A 490 4.90 -10.90 -13.67
C GLN A 490 5.92 -11.26 -14.76
N ASP A 491 6.78 -12.24 -14.52
CA ASP A 491 7.74 -12.73 -15.52
C ASP A 491 7.03 -13.36 -16.72
N LEU A 492 5.92 -14.06 -16.51
CA LEU A 492 5.10 -14.61 -17.60
C LEU A 492 4.51 -13.53 -18.50
N VAL A 493 4.17 -12.36 -17.96
CA VAL A 493 3.70 -11.23 -18.79
C VAL A 493 4.87 -10.59 -19.52
N LYS A 494 6.01 -10.40 -18.85
CA LYS A 494 7.22 -9.82 -19.43
C LYS A 494 7.83 -10.68 -20.55
N SER A 495 7.69 -12.00 -20.48
CA SER A 495 8.16 -12.91 -21.53
C SER A 495 7.33 -12.83 -22.81
N GLN A 496 6.12 -12.27 -22.74
CA GLN A 496 5.25 -12.09 -23.89
C GLN A 496 5.60 -10.76 -24.55
N GLY A 497 5.75 -10.76 -25.87
CA GLY A 497 6.17 -9.56 -26.59
C GLY A 497 5.03 -8.56 -26.87
N ALA A 498 5.40 -7.47 -27.54
CA ALA A 498 4.48 -6.38 -27.89
C ALA A 498 3.43 -6.82 -28.93
N MET A 499 3.75 -7.81 -29.76
CA MET A 499 2.88 -8.22 -30.85
C MET A 499 1.97 -9.40 -30.46
N PRO A 500 0.71 -9.46 -30.94
CA PRO A 500 -0.21 -10.55 -30.58
C PRO A 500 0.28 -11.97 -30.92
N TRP A 501 1.14 -12.13 -31.93
CA TRP A 501 1.73 -13.43 -32.28
C TRP A 501 2.87 -13.86 -31.34
N GLU A 502 3.38 -12.95 -30.51
CA GLU A 502 4.41 -13.23 -29.49
C GLU A 502 3.80 -13.64 -28.15
N TRP A 503 2.46 -13.63 -28.05
CA TRP A 503 1.77 -14.10 -26.85
C TRP A 503 1.89 -15.61 -26.71
N ASN A 504 1.84 -16.08 -25.46
CA ASN A 504 2.04 -17.47 -25.13
C ASN A 504 1.01 -18.40 -25.80
N LEU A 505 -0.19 -17.89 -26.09
CA LEU A 505 -1.21 -18.59 -26.89
C LEU A 505 -0.67 -19.16 -28.22
N PHE A 506 0.23 -18.43 -28.88
CA PHE A 506 0.78 -18.83 -30.19
C PHE A 506 2.20 -19.37 -30.10
N ALA A 507 2.80 -19.45 -28.90
CA ALA A 507 4.18 -19.90 -28.70
C ALA A 507 4.47 -21.29 -29.28
N SER A 508 3.51 -22.21 -29.17
CA SER A 508 3.58 -23.55 -29.77
C SER A 508 2.17 -24.08 -30.07
N PRO A 509 2.03 -25.06 -30.98
CA PRO A 509 0.73 -25.72 -31.22
C PRO A 509 0.15 -26.37 -29.95
N PHE A 510 1.05 -26.81 -29.06
CA PHE A 510 0.69 -27.41 -27.78
C PHE A 510 0.16 -26.35 -26.79
N SER A 511 0.80 -25.18 -26.72
CA SER A 511 0.30 -24.06 -25.91
C SER A 511 -1.09 -23.60 -26.38
N PHE A 512 -1.32 -23.61 -27.71
CA PHE A 512 -2.64 -23.31 -28.27
C PHE A 512 -3.71 -24.32 -27.82
N ALA A 513 -3.41 -25.62 -27.80
CA ALA A 513 -4.31 -26.63 -27.24
C ALA A 513 -4.50 -26.46 -25.72
N CYS A 514 -3.42 -26.19 -24.99
CA CYS A 514 -3.43 -25.95 -23.55
C CYS A 514 -4.29 -24.74 -23.17
N PHE A 515 -4.34 -23.68 -23.98
CA PHE A 515 -5.25 -22.56 -23.75
C PHE A 515 -6.71 -23.01 -23.66
N PHE A 516 -7.19 -23.82 -24.62
CA PHE A 516 -8.57 -24.30 -24.60
C PHE A 516 -8.81 -25.25 -23.43
N ILE A 517 -7.87 -26.15 -23.15
CA ILE A 517 -7.97 -27.07 -22.00
C ILE A 517 -8.03 -26.27 -20.70
N PHE A 518 -7.14 -25.30 -20.52
CA PHE A 518 -7.12 -24.42 -19.35
C PHE A 518 -8.43 -23.64 -19.23
N PHE A 519 -8.85 -22.94 -20.29
CA PHE A 519 -10.03 -22.09 -20.25
C PHE A 519 -11.32 -22.89 -19.99
N ILE A 520 -11.50 -24.04 -20.64
CA ILE A 520 -12.67 -24.89 -20.41
C ILE A 520 -12.61 -25.50 -18.99
N SER A 521 -11.42 -25.91 -18.53
CA SER A 521 -11.27 -26.47 -17.18
C SER A 521 -11.52 -25.43 -16.10
N ALA A 522 -11.03 -24.19 -16.27
CA ALA A 522 -11.28 -23.08 -15.38
C ALA A 522 -12.77 -22.67 -15.37
N LEU A 523 -13.47 -22.76 -16.53
CA LEU A 523 -14.91 -22.55 -16.59
C LEU A 523 -15.69 -23.64 -15.81
N ALA A 524 -15.23 -24.89 -15.89
CA ALA A 524 -15.77 -26.00 -15.11
C ALA A 524 -15.49 -25.84 -13.62
N GLU A 525 -14.29 -25.39 -13.24
CA GLU A 525 -13.93 -25.07 -11.86
C GLU A 525 -14.82 -23.96 -11.27
N GLY A 526 -15.11 -22.93 -12.08
CA GLY A 526 -16.00 -21.83 -11.71
C GLY A 526 -17.49 -22.15 -11.72
N ASN A 527 -17.88 -23.42 -11.87
CA ASN A 527 -19.26 -23.92 -11.85
C ASN A 527 -20.20 -23.20 -12.83
N ARG A 528 -19.66 -22.66 -13.92
CA ARG A 528 -20.45 -21.91 -14.89
C ARG A 528 -21.08 -22.82 -15.91
N THR A 529 -22.29 -22.48 -16.31
CA THR A 529 -22.99 -23.09 -17.45
C THR A 529 -22.08 -23.03 -18.68
N PRO A 530 -21.82 -24.17 -19.34
CA PRO A 530 -22.59 -25.42 -19.34
C PRO A 530 -22.18 -26.49 -18.30
N PHE A 531 -21.26 -26.19 -17.38
CA PHE A 531 -20.70 -27.05 -16.34
C PHE A 531 -21.24 -26.74 -14.92
N ASP A 532 -22.48 -26.28 -14.82
CA ASP A 532 -23.19 -25.91 -13.59
C ASP A 532 -23.84 -27.12 -12.87
N LEU A 533 -23.13 -28.25 -12.80
CA LEU A 533 -23.60 -29.47 -12.13
C LEU A 533 -23.75 -29.37 -10.60
N PRO A 534 -23.02 -28.47 -9.92
CA PRO A 534 -23.23 -28.16 -8.51
C PRO A 534 -24.60 -27.61 -8.19
N GLU A 535 -25.02 -26.56 -8.90
CA GLU A 535 -26.23 -25.81 -8.57
C GLU A 535 -27.47 -26.44 -9.20
N ALA A 536 -27.30 -27.08 -10.36
CA ALA A 536 -28.24 -28.00 -10.99
C ALA A 536 -29.71 -27.90 -10.55
N GLU A 537 -30.38 -26.78 -10.86
CA GLU A 537 -31.73 -26.53 -10.31
C GLU A 537 -32.72 -27.66 -10.60
N SER A 538 -32.59 -28.30 -11.77
CA SER A 538 -33.46 -29.39 -12.20
C SER A 538 -33.19 -30.73 -11.48
N GLU A 539 -32.02 -30.91 -10.85
CA GLU A 539 -31.62 -32.17 -10.20
C GLU A 539 -31.46 -32.03 -8.68
N LEU A 540 -30.92 -30.90 -8.21
CA LEU A 540 -30.49 -30.69 -6.82
C LEU A 540 -30.99 -29.36 -6.24
N VAL A 541 -31.96 -28.70 -6.88
CA VAL A 541 -32.57 -27.41 -6.50
C VAL A 541 -31.60 -26.22 -6.54
N SER A 542 -30.53 -26.27 -5.75
CA SER A 542 -29.43 -25.29 -5.75
C SER A 542 -28.10 -25.93 -5.29
N GLY A 543 -28.07 -27.24 -5.00
CA GLY A 543 -26.87 -27.94 -4.57
C GLY A 543 -26.40 -27.54 -3.17
N TYR A 544 -25.11 -27.22 -3.04
CA TYR A 544 -24.46 -26.97 -1.74
C TYR A 544 -24.93 -25.69 -1.04
N ASN A 545 -25.52 -24.74 -1.77
CA ASN A 545 -25.96 -23.45 -1.22
C ASN A 545 -27.47 -23.39 -0.91
N THR A 546 -28.20 -24.51 -1.05
CA THR A 546 -29.67 -24.58 -0.93
C THR A 546 -30.21 -24.08 0.41
N GLU A 547 -29.53 -24.40 1.52
CA GLU A 547 -29.99 -24.03 2.87
C GLU A 547 -29.48 -22.64 3.33
N TYR A 548 -28.65 -21.97 2.52
CA TYR A 548 -28.09 -20.67 2.87
C TYR A 548 -29.06 -19.53 2.52
N SER A 549 -29.20 -18.57 3.44
CA SER A 549 -30.10 -17.44 3.28
C SER A 549 -29.39 -16.09 3.50
N GLY A 550 -30.07 -15.01 3.12
CA GLY A 550 -29.64 -13.63 3.32
C GLY A 550 -28.17 -13.36 2.96
N PHE A 551 -27.41 -12.92 3.95
CA PHE A 551 -26.03 -12.50 3.79
C PHE A 551 -25.08 -13.66 3.48
N ARG A 552 -25.22 -14.83 4.12
CA ARG A 552 -24.30 -15.97 3.89
C ARG A 552 -24.42 -16.53 2.47
N PHE A 553 -25.64 -16.59 1.93
CA PHE A 553 -25.86 -16.91 0.51
C PHE A 553 -25.14 -15.91 -0.40
N SER A 554 -25.21 -14.62 -0.08
CA SER A 554 -24.58 -13.56 -0.88
C SER A 554 -23.07 -13.75 -1.02
N ILE A 555 -22.40 -14.30 0.00
CA ILE A 555 -20.96 -14.56 -0.03
C ILE A 555 -20.62 -15.65 -1.06
N PHE A 556 -21.38 -16.75 -1.12
CA PHE A 556 -21.16 -17.78 -2.14
C PHE A 556 -21.38 -17.24 -3.55
N ALA A 557 -22.49 -16.53 -3.76
CA ALA A 557 -22.78 -15.92 -5.05
C ALA A 557 -21.66 -14.94 -5.44
N LEU A 558 -21.27 -14.06 -4.52
CA LEU A 558 -20.21 -13.09 -4.75
C LEU A 558 -18.89 -13.77 -5.12
N ALA A 559 -18.49 -14.80 -4.38
CA ALA A 559 -17.25 -15.54 -4.65
C ALA A 559 -17.26 -16.17 -6.05
N GLU A 560 -18.39 -16.74 -6.50
CA GLU A 560 -18.51 -17.29 -7.84
C GLU A 560 -18.40 -16.20 -8.93
N TRP A 561 -18.97 -15.00 -8.70
CA TRP A 561 -18.85 -13.85 -9.60
C TRP A 561 -17.44 -13.27 -9.64
N VAL A 562 -16.79 -13.21 -8.49
CA VAL A 562 -15.39 -12.77 -8.40
C VAL A 562 -14.47 -13.81 -9.04
N ASN A 563 -14.78 -15.11 -8.94
CA ASN A 563 -14.00 -16.16 -9.60
C ASN A 563 -13.98 -16.01 -11.13
N LEU A 564 -15.04 -15.46 -11.76
CA LEU A 564 -14.99 -15.11 -13.18
C LEU A 564 -13.90 -14.09 -13.53
N ILE A 565 -13.66 -13.13 -12.63
CA ILE A 565 -12.57 -12.17 -12.77
C ILE A 565 -11.23 -12.90 -12.67
N VAL A 566 -11.09 -13.81 -11.71
CA VAL A 566 -9.86 -14.61 -11.51
C VAL A 566 -9.57 -15.45 -12.75
N ILE A 567 -10.56 -16.19 -13.26
CA ILE A 567 -10.42 -16.99 -14.48
C ILE A 567 -9.97 -16.10 -15.64
N GLY A 568 -10.67 -14.98 -15.88
CA GLY A 568 -10.30 -14.04 -16.94
C GLY A 568 -8.91 -13.43 -16.76
N ALA A 569 -8.51 -13.09 -15.54
CA ALA A 569 -7.21 -12.52 -15.19
C ALA A 569 -6.08 -13.52 -15.38
N VAL A 570 -6.22 -14.76 -14.90
CA VAL A 570 -5.22 -15.82 -15.07
C VAL A 570 -5.10 -16.19 -16.55
N THR A 571 -6.20 -16.36 -17.28
CA THR A 571 -6.15 -16.61 -18.74
C THR A 571 -5.41 -15.49 -19.46
N THR A 572 -5.72 -14.23 -19.12
CA THR A 572 -5.08 -13.08 -19.75
C THR A 572 -3.59 -13.01 -19.45
N THR A 573 -3.20 -13.26 -18.19
CA THR A 573 -1.81 -13.22 -17.73
C THR A 573 -0.98 -14.33 -18.37
N VAL A 574 -1.47 -15.57 -18.33
CA VAL A 574 -0.71 -16.74 -18.80
C VAL A 574 -0.64 -16.81 -20.32
N PHE A 575 -1.73 -16.49 -21.04
CA PHE A 575 -1.83 -16.76 -22.49
C PHE A 575 -1.94 -15.52 -23.39
N LEU A 576 -2.53 -14.42 -22.92
CA LEU A 576 -2.92 -13.26 -23.77
C LEU A 576 -2.09 -12.00 -23.50
N GLY A 577 -0.86 -12.15 -23.02
CA GLY A 577 0.08 -11.06 -22.84
C GLY A 577 -0.24 -10.09 -21.72
N GLY A 578 -1.05 -10.47 -20.73
CA GLY A 578 -1.29 -9.66 -19.52
C GLY A 578 -1.57 -8.18 -19.82
N TRP A 579 -0.78 -7.31 -19.20
CA TRP A 579 -0.83 -5.86 -19.34
C TRP A 579 -0.06 -5.32 -20.56
N ASN A 580 0.52 -6.17 -21.42
CA ASN A 580 1.23 -5.74 -22.62
C ASN A 580 0.29 -5.05 -23.60
N ILE A 581 0.73 -3.88 -24.05
CA ILE A 581 0.03 -3.03 -25.00
C ILE A 581 0.51 -3.43 -26.39
N PRO A 582 -0.40 -3.72 -27.34
CA PRO A 582 -0.02 -3.96 -28.73
C PRO A 582 0.86 -2.81 -29.25
N PHE A 583 1.97 -3.15 -29.91
CA PHE A 583 2.91 -2.19 -30.52
C PHE A 583 3.80 -1.39 -29.57
N ALA A 584 3.76 -1.63 -28.25
CA ALA A 584 4.68 -1.02 -27.30
C ALA A 584 5.50 -2.10 -26.58
N ASP A 585 6.82 -1.95 -26.55
CA ASP A 585 7.68 -2.92 -25.90
C ASP A 585 7.51 -2.88 -24.37
N PRO A 586 7.55 -4.03 -23.67
CA PRO A 586 7.38 -4.08 -22.22
C PRO A 586 8.35 -3.16 -21.45
N ILE A 587 9.55 -2.95 -21.98
CA ILE A 587 10.59 -2.06 -21.40
C ILE A 587 10.18 -0.59 -21.49
N GLU A 588 9.54 -0.17 -22.59
CA GLU A 588 9.05 1.21 -22.74
C GLU A 588 7.90 1.49 -21.79
N ILE A 589 7.02 0.50 -21.60
CA ILE A 589 5.89 0.58 -20.68
C ILE A 589 6.40 0.78 -19.25
N GLU A 590 7.44 0.07 -18.83
CA GLU A 590 8.00 0.17 -17.48
C GLU A 590 8.54 1.58 -17.14
N ASN A 591 9.06 2.29 -18.14
CA ASN A 591 9.68 3.60 -17.97
C ASN A 591 8.70 4.78 -17.92
N SER A 592 7.45 4.62 -18.37
CA SER A 592 6.46 5.70 -18.45
C SER A 592 5.25 5.49 -17.55
N ARG A 593 5.00 6.47 -16.65
CA ARG A 593 3.82 6.47 -15.77
C ARG A 593 2.49 6.48 -16.53
N VAL A 594 2.45 7.10 -17.72
CA VAL A 594 1.25 7.14 -18.56
C VAL A 594 0.98 5.76 -19.17
N LEU A 595 2.04 5.07 -19.59
CA LEU A 595 1.92 3.72 -20.12
C LEU A 595 1.50 2.72 -19.05
N HIS A 596 1.82 2.94 -17.77
CA HIS A 596 1.30 2.09 -16.68
C HIS A 596 -0.22 2.14 -16.55
N LEU A 597 -0.82 3.33 -16.69
CA LEU A 597 -2.28 3.48 -16.65
C LEU A 597 -2.93 2.84 -17.89
N LEU A 598 -2.29 3.00 -19.05
CA LEU A 598 -2.76 2.36 -20.29
C LEU A 598 -2.65 0.83 -20.20
N ALA A 599 -1.56 0.31 -19.63
CA ALA A 599 -1.32 -1.11 -19.42
C ALA A 599 -2.39 -1.73 -18.50
N PHE A 600 -2.74 -1.02 -17.41
CA PHE A 600 -3.89 -1.38 -16.58
C PHE A 600 -5.21 -1.43 -17.36
N GLY A 601 -5.46 -0.41 -18.19
CA GLY A 601 -6.65 -0.35 -19.04
C GLY A 601 -6.72 -1.51 -20.04
N VAL A 602 -5.59 -1.85 -20.68
CA VAL A 602 -5.49 -2.97 -21.62
C VAL A 602 -5.71 -4.31 -20.91
N PHE A 603 -5.10 -4.52 -19.74
CA PHE A 603 -5.35 -5.70 -18.92
C PHE A 603 -6.84 -5.82 -18.57
N ALA A 604 -7.45 -4.75 -18.07
CA ALA A 604 -8.87 -4.74 -17.73
C ALA A 604 -9.77 -5.05 -18.94
N ILE A 605 -9.48 -4.48 -20.12
CA ILE A 605 -10.23 -4.76 -21.36
C ILE A 605 -10.12 -6.24 -21.75
N LYS A 606 -8.93 -6.83 -21.68
CA LYS A 606 -8.72 -8.27 -21.98
C LYS A 606 -9.47 -9.15 -20.99
N VAL A 607 -9.43 -8.85 -19.69
CA VAL A 607 -10.20 -9.58 -18.67
C VAL A 607 -11.70 -9.47 -18.91
N ILE A 608 -12.21 -8.26 -19.19
CA ILE A 608 -13.62 -8.02 -19.53
C ILE A 608 -14.01 -8.79 -20.79
N ALA A 609 -13.14 -8.85 -21.80
CA ALA A 609 -13.37 -9.65 -23.00
C ALA A 609 -13.47 -11.15 -22.69
N MET A 610 -12.61 -11.68 -21.81
CA MET A 610 -12.70 -13.07 -21.37
C MET A 610 -13.99 -13.35 -20.57
N ILE A 611 -14.39 -12.44 -19.69
CA ILE A 611 -15.68 -12.53 -18.98
C ILE A 611 -16.84 -12.51 -19.96
N PHE A 612 -16.80 -11.65 -20.99
CA PHE A 612 -17.81 -11.63 -22.05
C PHE A 612 -17.89 -12.99 -22.77
N VAL A 613 -16.76 -13.62 -23.08
CA VAL A 613 -16.73 -14.96 -23.68
C VAL A 613 -17.37 -15.99 -22.74
N CYS A 614 -17.09 -15.97 -21.44
CA CYS A 614 -17.74 -16.85 -20.47
C CYS A 614 -19.27 -16.67 -20.45
N ILE A 615 -19.74 -15.41 -20.42
CA ILE A 615 -21.18 -15.09 -20.47
C ILE A 615 -21.79 -15.56 -21.80
N TRP A 616 -21.09 -15.35 -22.90
CA TRP A 616 -21.56 -15.75 -24.23
C TRP A 616 -21.71 -17.28 -24.33
N ILE A 617 -20.74 -18.04 -23.82
CA ILE A 617 -20.78 -19.50 -23.78
C ILE A 617 -21.99 -20.01 -22.99
N ARG A 618 -22.25 -19.41 -21.81
CA ARG A 618 -23.40 -19.75 -20.96
C ARG A 618 -24.74 -19.70 -21.69
N TRP A 619 -24.93 -18.68 -22.53
CA TRP A 619 -26.20 -18.46 -23.24
C TRP A 619 -26.24 -19.05 -24.65
N THR A 620 -25.21 -19.82 -25.05
CA THR A 620 -25.16 -20.48 -26.36
C THR A 620 -25.09 -21.99 -26.29
N LEU A 621 -24.36 -22.55 -25.31
CA LEU A 621 -24.18 -23.99 -25.20
C LEU A 621 -25.25 -24.65 -24.31
N PRO A 622 -25.70 -25.87 -24.67
CA PRO A 622 -26.56 -26.66 -23.79
C PRO A 622 -25.75 -27.15 -22.60
N ARG A 623 -26.47 -27.42 -21.52
CA ARG A 623 -25.92 -27.97 -20.27
C ARG A 623 -25.39 -29.39 -20.46
N PHE A 624 -24.24 -29.71 -19.87
CA PHE A 624 -23.68 -31.06 -19.86
C PHE A 624 -24.20 -31.91 -18.69
N ARG A 625 -24.33 -33.22 -18.92
CA ARG A 625 -24.54 -34.21 -17.84
C ARG A 625 -23.21 -34.52 -17.15
N VAL A 626 -23.27 -34.84 -15.85
CA VAL A 626 -22.12 -35.25 -15.02
C VAL A 626 -21.24 -36.28 -15.72
N ASP A 627 -21.82 -37.36 -16.25
CA ASP A 627 -21.04 -38.45 -16.85
C ASP A 627 -20.22 -37.99 -18.06
N HIS A 628 -20.80 -37.18 -18.94
CA HIS A 628 -20.11 -36.66 -20.11
C HIS A 628 -18.99 -35.70 -19.73
N MET A 629 -19.24 -34.86 -18.74
CA MET A 629 -18.24 -33.94 -18.22
C MET A 629 -17.06 -34.69 -17.56
N MET A 630 -17.32 -35.71 -16.73
CA MET A 630 -16.25 -36.49 -16.10
C MET A 630 -15.44 -37.29 -17.14
N ASN A 631 -16.11 -37.85 -18.15
CA ASN A 631 -15.44 -38.50 -19.27
C ASN A 631 -14.56 -37.50 -20.07
N MET A 632 -15.05 -36.28 -20.32
CA MET A 632 -14.27 -35.24 -21.01
C MET A 632 -12.97 -34.93 -20.27
N CYS A 633 -13.04 -34.74 -18.95
CA CYS A 633 -11.87 -34.47 -18.12
C CYS A 633 -10.85 -35.63 -18.16
N TRP A 634 -11.28 -36.82 -17.75
CA TRP A 634 -10.37 -37.94 -17.49
C TRP A 634 -9.89 -38.66 -18.75
N LYS A 635 -10.73 -38.75 -19.80
CA LYS A 635 -10.38 -39.47 -21.03
C LYS A 635 -9.78 -38.58 -22.11
N TYR A 636 -10.08 -37.28 -22.11
CA TYR A 636 -9.63 -36.37 -23.17
C TYR A 636 -8.69 -35.30 -22.63
N PHE A 637 -9.14 -34.46 -21.70
CA PHE A 637 -8.34 -33.30 -21.27
C PHE A 637 -7.05 -33.70 -20.57
N LEU A 638 -7.09 -34.64 -19.63
CA LEU A 638 -5.88 -35.06 -18.92
C LEU A 638 -4.82 -35.69 -19.84
N PRO A 639 -5.14 -36.68 -20.71
CA PRO A 639 -4.17 -37.22 -21.65
C PRO A 639 -3.63 -36.19 -22.65
N ILE A 640 -4.50 -35.32 -23.18
CA ILE A 640 -4.08 -34.28 -24.14
C ILE A 640 -3.19 -33.24 -23.45
N ALA A 641 -3.50 -32.83 -22.21
CA ALA A 641 -2.68 -31.89 -21.45
C ALA A 641 -1.29 -32.46 -21.16
N LEU A 642 -1.20 -33.73 -20.77
CA LEU A 642 0.10 -34.41 -20.56
C LEU A 642 0.90 -34.54 -21.86
N ALA A 643 0.25 -34.94 -22.95
CA ALA A 643 0.89 -34.99 -24.27
C ALA A 643 1.36 -33.60 -24.71
N SER A 644 0.59 -32.56 -24.44
CA SER A 644 0.92 -31.17 -24.75
C SER A 644 2.06 -30.63 -23.90
N LEU A 645 2.16 -31.05 -22.63
CA LEU A 645 3.29 -30.72 -21.76
C LEU A 645 4.61 -31.27 -22.30
N ILE A 646 4.63 -32.57 -22.63
CA ILE A 646 5.80 -33.22 -23.23
C ILE A 646 6.10 -32.60 -24.60
N GLY A 647 5.06 -32.36 -25.40
CA GLY A 647 5.17 -31.72 -26.71
C GLY A 647 5.76 -30.32 -26.63
N ALA A 648 5.33 -29.50 -25.66
CA ALA A 648 5.87 -28.16 -25.44
C ALA A 648 7.35 -28.20 -25.06
N ALA A 649 7.75 -29.11 -24.17
CA ALA A 649 9.15 -29.27 -23.78
C ALA A 649 10.05 -29.72 -24.95
N LEU A 650 9.58 -30.69 -25.75
CA LEU A 650 10.28 -31.13 -26.96
C LEU A 650 10.35 -30.02 -28.02
N TRP A 651 9.28 -29.24 -28.16
CA TRP A 651 9.22 -28.11 -29.09
C TRP A 651 10.27 -27.05 -28.77
N THR A 652 10.40 -26.67 -27.49
CA THR A 652 11.41 -25.70 -27.04
C THR A 652 12.83 -26.23 -27.15
N TRP A 653 13.03 -27.55 -27.03
CA TRP A 653 14.36 -28.16 -27.10
C TRP A 653 14.85 -28.44 -28.54
N LEU A 654 13.95 -28.85 -29.44
CA LEU A 654 14.32 -29.32 -30.79
C LEU A 654 14.37 -28.22 -31.85
N LEU A 655 13.59 -27.15 -31.71
CA LEU A 655 13.43 -26.16 -32.77
C LEU A 655 14.30 -24.91 -32.54
N PRO A 656 15.06 -24.45 -33.56
CA PRO A 656 15.77 -23.18 -33.50
C PRO A 656 14.80 -21.99 -33.35
N ASP A 657 15.24 -20.91 -32.71
CA ASP A 657 14.43 -19.72 -32.41
C ASP A 657 13.72 -19.11 -33.64
N ILE A 658 14.39 -19.14 -34.80
CA ILE A 658 13.82 -18.66 -36.07
C ILE A 658 12.62 -19.51 -36.49
N ALA A 659 12.72 -20.84 -36.37
CA ALA A 659 11.63 -21.76 -36.71
C ALA A 659 10.46 -21.58 -35.74
N GLN A 660 10.74 -21.33 -34.45
CA GLN A 660 9.71 -21.03 -33.46
C GLN A 660 8.98 -19.72 -33.79
N THR A 661 9.70 -18.68 -34.20
CA THR A 661 9.11 -17.38 -34.58
C THR A 661 8.23 -17.52 -35.83
N VAL A 662 8.69 -18.23 -36.85
CA VAL A 662 7.89 -18.52 -38.06
C VAL A 662 6.65 -19.32 -37.69
N ALA A 663 6.78 -20.32 -36.82
CA ALA A 663 5.64 -21.12 -36.37
C ALA A 663 4.61 -20.30 -35.57
N ARG A 664 5.04 -19.37 -34.71
CA ARG A 664 4.16 -18.44 -34.00
C ARG A 664 3.32 -17.60 -34.96
N VAL A 665 3.97 -17.01 -35.97
CA VAL A 665 3.28 -16.21 -37.00
C VAL A 665 2.34 -17.08 -37.83
N LEU A 666 2.76 -18.28 -38.24
CA LEU A 666 1.92 -19.21 -38.98
C LEU A 666 0.71 -19.66 -38.14
N LEU A 667 0.88 -19.96 -36.86
CA LEU A 667 -0.23 -20.31 -35.96
C LEU A 667 -1.19 -19.14 -35.76
N PHE A 668 -0.67 -17.91 -35.63
CA PHE A 668 -1.50 -16.72 -35.54
C PHE A 668 -2.32 -16.52 -36.82
N VAL A 669 -1.68 -16.61 -37.99
CA VAL A 669 -2.35 -16.43 -39.28
C VAL A 669 -3.32 -17.58 -39.55
N VAL A 670 -2.88 -18.84 -39.50
CA VAL A 670 -3.71 -20.02 -39.81
C VAL A 670 -4.80 -20.22 -38.75
N GLY A 671 -4.48 -20.06 -37.46
CA GLY A 671 -5.45 -20.14 -36.37
C GLY A 671 -6.46 -19.00 -36.45
N GLY A 672 -6.01 -17.77 -36.67
CA GLY A 672 -6.87 -16.60 -36.84
C GLY A 672 -7.77 -16.72 -38.08
N LEU A 673 -7.21 -17.09 -39.24
CA LEU A 673 -7.97 -17.30 -40.48
C LEU A 673 -8.92 -18.49 -40.35
N GLY A 674 -8.52 -19.56 -39.67
CA GLY A 674 -9.34 -20.74 -39.41
C GLY A 674 -10.57 -20.42 -38.56
N ILE A 675 -10.37 -19.70 -37.45
CA ILE A 675 -11.48 -19.25 -36.59
C ILE A 675 -12.38 -18.28 -37.36
N PHE A 676 -11.80 -17.33 -38.10
CA PHE A 676 -12.54 -16.33 -38.87
C PHE A 676 -13.37 -16.94 -40.01
N THR A 677 -12.79 -17.89 -40.75
CA THR A 677 -13.50 -18.61 -41.83
C THR A 677 -14.59 -19.51 -41.29
N ALA A 678 -14.36 -20.21 -40.17
CA ALA A 678 -15.39 -20.99 -39.48
C ALA A 678 -16.55 -20.10 -38.99
N PHE A 679 -16.22 -18.92 -38.44
CA PHE A 679 -17.21 -17.93 -38.03
C PHE A 679 -18.03 -17.44 -39.23
N LEU A 680 -17.40 -17.02 -40.32
CA LEU A 680 -18.09 -16.59 -41.54
C LEU A 680 -18.96 -17.70 -42.15
N ALA A 681 -18.45 -18.93 -42.19
CA ALA A 681 -19.21 -20.09 -42.65
C ALA A 681 -20.46 -20.31 -41.79
N ARG A 682 -20.34 -20.15 -40.47
CA ARG A 682 -21.47 -20.27 -39.55
C ARG A 682 -22.47 -19.13 -39.70
N VAL A 683 -22.01 -17.88 -39.79
CA VAL A 683 -22.88 -16.71 -40.02
C VAL A 683 -23.64 -16.87 -41.34
N ASN A 684 -22.95 -17.30 -42.40
CA ASN A 684 -23.59 -17.56 -43.69
C ASN A 684 -24.58 -18.72 -43.63
N HIS A 685 -24.30 -19.77 -42.86
CA HIS A 685 -25.23 -20.87 -42.66
C HIS A 685 -26.50 -20.40 -41.93
N VAL A 686 -26.37 -19.60 -40.86
CA VAL A 686 -27.50 -19.03 -40.11
C VAL A 686 -28.31 -18.08 -40.98
N ARG A 687 -27.65 -17.21 -41.77
CA ARG A 687 -28.34 -16.29 -42.68
C ARG A 687 -29.15 -17.03 -43.73
N LYS A 688 -28.59 -18.11 -44.30
CA LYS A 688 -29.29 -18.96 -45.28
C LYS A 688 -30.49 -19.67 -44.68
N THR A 689 -30.38 -20.19 -43.45
CA THR A 689 -31.50 -20.86 -42.79
C THR A 689 -32.60 -19.87 -42.37
N THR A 690 -32.26 -18.67 -41.90
CA THR A 690 -33.26 -17.62 -41.58
C THR A 690 -34.04 -17.17 -42.81
N THR A 691 -33.39 -16.96 -43.96
CA THR A 691 -34.11 -16.69 -45.23
C THR A 691 -35.05 -17.83 -45.65
N VAL A 692 -34.75 -19.08 -45.31
CA VAL A 692 -35.64 -20.23 -45.60
C VAL A 692 -36.87 -20.26 -44.68
N TRP A 693 -36.74 -19.80 -43.43
CA TRP A 693 -37.87 -19.69 -42.50
C TRP A 693 -38.82 -18.53 -42.87
N GLU A 694 -38.29 -17.39 -43.32
CA GLU A 694 -39.10 -16.27 -43.83
C GLU A 694 -39.85 -16.64 -45.11
N LEU A 695 -39.26 -17.46 -45.99
CA LEU A 695 -39.90 -17.93 -47.23
C LEU A 695 -40.90 -19.09 -47.04
N ARG A 696 -40.91 -19.75 -45.87
CA ARG A 696 -41.90 -20.80 -45.52
C ARG A 696 -42.99 -20.32 -44.57
N GLY A 697 -42.82 -19.15 -43.96
CA GLY A 697 -43.81 -18.48 -43.11
C GLY A 697 -44.62 -17.40 -43.81
N ALA A 698 -44.31 -17.10 -45.09
CA ALA A 698 -45.15 -16.37 -46.03
C ALA A 698 -45.82 -17.37 -46.98
#